data_AF-A0A9W9BBF4-F1
#
_entry.id   AF-A0A9W9BBF4-F1
#
_cell.length_a   1.000
_cell.length_b   1.000
_cell.length_c   1.000
_cell.angle_alpha   90.00
_cell.angle_beta   90.00
_cell.angle_gamma   90.00
#
_symmetry.space_group_name_H-M   'P 1'
#
loop_
_entity.id
_entity.type
_entity.pdbx_description
1 polymer ?
#
loop_
_entity_poly.entity_id
_entity_poly.type
_entity_poly.pdbx_seq_one_letter_code
_entity_poly.pdbx_strand_id
1 'polypeptide(L)'
;MGNIFAPATPDPPPQRIVEYQELPGWPRGAVHRPPVNRPPVNRLPVDRLPVNRPPPVDRLLERRALERRALEQRVLEEMYRFDLDDLAEEVIMLQQAMMQPQPQPQPQPRPNPQPRGQCRFFASGHCKKGASCRFSHDMNATPVAGNTANSSNDNNTYELGGAWVQFNNGGTVSKVVFASDYSAINIRNLPHTSSTASVKIILENVGIPTFGVDIRLVAQTEQDQCTAILKAEDPSFARTACRKLATYTTLSGMKVAIVPPIIPHSQSPYQIDCRKVHCAWSRPTREARLIFATKGPAYKLQRESRAGNYKVLGSRVNAHVQQSPEGWVVKLTGLSGTVSEQDIVKTIPVSEQPQNVELGEPDYVADSEFDTTIIKSMLLESGPLERWEVPNNSKAKRFNAYGIFFDESSARNAASSLNKKLLSFSKTTQLSVSVVASAKFKILAKIYDMVRQRINAQKPAWDRQYIRLSEFPCKGQYHILKLEGDNHPGVVKAKECIEKIVKGEVVRMEGKDLRCGNFRKDGKEFKKVQAIENTFKVLIIPDIRKSQFRVFGREAVPKETLEQITKLLQDCVSESHVIELNDVDFRWASNGGFRFLRSQLGDGIAFFDITSRYKRILIRGSKADYNNAMAIVATKKIMPRDADNLSGMECPTCFCEPDEPIRMSCDHVYCSDCFVQMCVAEMTADREFQICCPKADATGKICKKAFSLSEIQEHLPSETFEDILEKSFESYITRHPAEFKYCETPDCGQVYRVTSHGSEHPSIFTCKKCLKSTCTICHTSHPGKPCTKECYDHMRRIHGGIGI
;
A
#
# COMPACT_ATOMS: atom_id res chain seq x y z
N MET A 1 -21.96 -39.10 -39.52
CA MET A 1 -20.76 -39.46 -40.30
C MET A 1 -19.58 -38.74 -39.66
N GLY A 2 -18.44 -39.36 -39.37
CA GLY A 2 -18.09 -40.78 -39.39
C GLY A 2 -16.73 -40.98 -38.71
N ASN A 3 -16.54 -42.09 -37.99
CA ASN A 3 -15.30 -42.36 -37.26
C ASN A 3 -14.20 -42.87 -38.20
N ILE A 4 -12.96 -42.41 -38.02
CA ILE A 4 -11.75 -43.10 -38.47
C ILE A 4 -10.77 -43.10 -37.29
N PHE A 5 -10.20 -44.27 -36.98
CA PHE A 5 -9.32 -44.51 -35.83
C PHE A 5 -7.83 -44.55 -36.24
N ALA A 6 -6.97 -44.06 -35.35
CA ALA A 6 -5.64 -44.64 -35.09
C ALA A 6 -5.20 -44.26 -33.66
N PRO A 7 -4.88 -45.22 -32.77
CA PRO A 7 -4.42 -44.93 -31.41
C PRO A 7 -2.89 -44.73 -31.35
N ALA A 8 -2.42 -43.92 -30.41
CA ALA A 8 -1.00 -43.84 -30.06
C ALA A 8 -0.57 -45.01 -29.16
N THR A 9 0.68 -45.44 -29.29
CA THR A 9 1.27 -46.59 -28.56
C THR A 9 1.66 -46.24 -27.12
N PRO A 10 1.68 -47.22 -26.18
CA PRO A 10 2.09 -47.01 -24.80
C PRO A 10 3.61 -47.02 -24.59
N ASP A 11 4.10 -46.23 -23.63
CA ASP A 11 5.50 -46.20 -23.22
C ASP A 11 5.92 -47.44 -22.38
N PRO A 12 7.20 -47.87 -22.44
CA PRO A 12 7.68 -49.07 -21.74
C PRO A 12 8.02 -48.85 -20.25
N PRO A 13 8.04 -49.93 -19.44
CA PRO A 13 8.28 -49.87 -17.99
C PRO A 13 9.78 -49.70 -17.62
N PRO A 14 10.09 -49.25 -16.38
CA PRO A 14 11.46 -48.95 -15.94
C PRO A 14 12.31 -50.19 -15.66
N GLN A 15 13.59 -50.14 -16.02
CA GLN A 15 14.57 -51.18 -15.73
C GLN A 15 15.21 -51.04 -14.33
N ARG A 16 15.67 -52.16 -13.78
CA ARG A 16 16.32 -52.29 -12.46
C ARG A 16 17.74 -52.85 -12.61
N ILE A 17 18.64 -52.37 -11.74
CA ILE A 17 19.73 -53.07 -11.05
C ILE A 17 20.68 -53.97 -11.88
N VAL A 18 21.98 -53.69 -11.77
CA VAL A 18 23.08 -54.68 -11.90
C VAL A 18 24.04 -54.47 -10.72
N GLU A 19 24.64 -55.55 -10.20
CA GLU A 19 25.52 -55.58 -9.02
C GLU A 19 26.90 -56.19 -9.33
N TYR A 20 27.80 -56.21 -8.32
CA TYR A 20 29.11 -56.89 -8.27
C TYR A 20 30.28 -56.23 -9.08
N GLN A 21 31.57 -56.40 -8.75
CA GLN A 21 32.23 -57.34 -7.82
C GLN A 21 33.57 -56.84 -7.16
N GLU A 22 33.81 -57.28 -5.92
CA GLU A 22 35.05 -57.56 -5.11
C GLU A 22 36.43 -56.83 -5.27
N LEU A 23 36.92 -56.30 -4.12
CA LEU A 23 38.22 -56.52 -3.38
C LEU A 23 39.60 -56.65 -4.10
N PRO A 24 40.76 -56.27 -3.49
CA PRO A 24 41.14 -56.34 -2.05
C PRO A 24 41.66 -54.97 -1.47
N GLY A 25 42.51 -54.79 -0.43
CA GLY A 25 43.34 -55.69 0.40
C GLY A 25 44.06 -54.99 1.60
N TRP A 26 45.09 -55.62 2.20
CA TRP A 26 45.86 -55.19 3.41
C TRP A 26 47.39 -55.39 3.17
N PRO A 27 48.34 -54.66 3.82
CA PRO A 27 48.75 -54.95 5.22
C PRO A 27 49.30 -53.75 6.06
N ARG A 28 49.75 -54.06 7.30
CA ARG A 28 50.53 -53.18 8.20
C ARG A 28 52.02 -53.60 8.21
N GLY A 29 52.93 -52.68 8.52
CA GLY A 29 54.35 -52.98 8.78
C GLY A 29 55.13 -51.78 9.35
N ALA A 30 56.18 -52.01 10.14
CA ALA A 30 56.94 -50.96 10.84
C ALA A 30 58.47 -51.13 10.70
N VAL A 31 59.24 -50.04 10.88
CA VAL A 31 60.72 -50.04 10.95
C VAL A 31 61.19 -49.07 12.05
N HIS A 32 62.40 -49.30 12.59
CA HIS A 32 62.94 -48.70 13.82
C HIS A 32 63.87 -47.47 13.64
N ARG A 33 64.20 -46.84 14.79
CA ARG A 33 65.30 -45.88 15.11
C ARG A 33 66.72 -46.47 14.80
N PRO A 34 67.91 -45.83 15.05
CA PRO A 34 68.28 -44.61 15.84
C PRO A 34 69.34 -43.73 15.10
N PRO A 35 70.34 -43.00 15.69
CA PRO A 35 70.65 -42.47 17.05
C PRO A 35 70.45 -40.92 17.17
N VAL A 36 71.17 -39.98 17.82
CA VAL A 36 72.51 -39.83 18.50
C VAL A 36 72.40 -38.87 19.73
N ASN A 37 73.54 -38.47 20.33
CA ASN A 37 73.75 -37.78 21.63
C ASN A 37 73.69 -36.22 21.65
N ARG A 38 73.72 -35.67 22.90
CA ARG A 38 73.88 -34.26 23.29
C ARG A 38 75.35 -33.84 23.52
N PRO A 39 75.63 -32.53 23.69
CA PRO A 39 76.62 -32.00 24.65
C PRO A 39 75.97 -31.41 25.94
N PRO A 40 76.65 -31.39 27.10
CA PRO A 40 76.22 -30.73 28.34
C PRO A 40 77.10 -29.52 28.76
N VAL A 41 76.72 -28.75 29.80
CA VAL A 41 77.62 -28.04 30.76
C VAL A 41 76.84 -27.57 32.01
N ASN A 42 77.53 -27.07 33.05
CA ASN A 42 77.13 -27.04 34.47
C ASN A 42 76.46 -25.76 35.03
N ARG A 43 75.69 -25.94 36.13
CA ARG A 43 75.59 -25.20 37.43
C ARG A 43 75.93 -23.69 37.47
N LEU A 44 75.20 -22.83 38.21
CA LEU A 44 75.11 -22.77 39.69
C LEU A 44 73.87 -21.96 40.19
N PRO A 45 73.51 -21.98 41.49
CA PRO A 45 72.30 -21.33 42.04
C PRO A 45 72.53 -19.90 42.58
N VAL A 46 71.45 -19.11 42.68
CA VAL A 46 71.38 -17.84 43.44
C VAL A 46 69.96 -17.69 44.04
N ASP A 47 69.86 -17.29 45.30
CA ASP A 47 68.60 -17.16 46.06
C ASP A 47 67.67 -16.02 45.61
N ARG A 48 66.35 -16.19 45.86
CA ARG A 48 65.39 -15.08 46.00
C ARG A 48 64.33 -15.35 47.08
N LEU A 49 63.98 -14.28 47.80
CA LEU A 49 62.95 -14.17 48.83
C LEU A 49 61.54 -13.95 48.19
N PRO A 50 60.49 -13.68 48.98
CA PRO A 50 59.68 -14.64 49.70
C PRO A 50 58.30 -14.87 49.03
N VAL A 51 57.60 -15.95 49.41
CA VAL A 51 56.32 -16.33 48.80
C VAL A 51 55.16 -15.43 49.26
N ASN A 52 54.78 -14.46 48.43
CA ASN A 52 53.44 -13.89 48.44
C ASN A 52 52.51 -14.75 47.58
N ARG A 53 51.50 -15.38 48.18
CA ARG A 53 50.48 -16.13 47.42
C ARG A 53 49.62 -15.15 46.61
N PRO A 54 49.38 -15.38 45.31
CA PRO A 54 48.31 -14.68 44.60
C PRO A 54 46.94 -15.06 45.18
N PRO A 55 45.91 -14.19 45.07
CA PRO A 55 44.55 -14.55 45.45
C PRO A 55 43.99 -15.67 44.55
N PRO A 56 42.95 -16.41 44.99
CA PRO A 56 42.36 -17.48 44.20
C PRO A 56 41.94 -17.02 42.81
N VAL A 57 42.25 -17.84 41.79
CA VAL A 57 41.98 -17.55 40.37
C VAL A 57 40.49 -17.26 40.15
N ASP A 58 39.62 -17.93 40.90
CA ASP A 58 38.17 -17.77 40.84
C ASP A 58 37.74 -16.31 41.09
N ARG A 59 38.32 -15.61 42.07
CA ARG A 59 37.98 -14.20 42.32
C ARG A 59 38.42 -13.25 41.20
N LEU A 60 39.47 -13.60 40.45
CA LEU A 60 39.87 -12.85 39.26
C LEU A 60 38.96 -13.16 38.05
N LEU A 61 38.43 -14.37 37.96
CA LEU A 61 37.43 -14.75 36.96
C LEU A 61 36.06 -14.13 37.26
N GLU A 62 35.60 -14.19 38.52
CA GLU A 62 34.39 -13.51 39.00
C GLU A 62 34.46 -12.01 38.75
N ARG A 63 35.56 -11.35 39.13
CA ARG A 63 35.70 -9.90 38.90
C ARG A 63 35.68 -9.56 37.41
N ARG A 64 36.38 -10.34 36.56
CA ARG A 64 36.35 -10.17 35.10
C ARG A 64 34.98 -10.49 34.49
N ALA A 65 34.19 -11.38 35.08
CA ALA A 65 32.82 -11.66 34.66
C ALA A 65 31.87 -10.52 35.07
N LEU A 66 32.05 -9.95 36.27
CA LEU A 66 31.31 -8.79 36.75
C LEU A 66 31.64 -7.53 35.94
N GLU A 67 32.93 -7.28 35.66
CA GLU A 67 33.41 -6.20 34.81
C GLU A 67 32.89 -6.34 33.37
N ARG A 68 32.81 -7.57 32.84
CA ARG A 68 32.25 -7.84 31.51
C ARG A 68 30.73 -7.64 31.49
N ARG A 69 29.98 -8.14 32.47
CA ARG A 69 28.54 -7.86 32.61
C ARG A 69 28.24 -6.37 32.78
N ALA A 70 29.06 -5.65 33.56
CA ALA A 70 28.95 -4.21 33.73
C ALA A 70 29.44 -3.41 32.50
N LEU A 71 30.10 -4.03 31.53
CA LEU A 71 30.38 -3.45 30.20
C LEU A 71 29.24 -3.79 29.23
N GLU A 72 28.77 -5.03 29.22
CA GLU A 72 27.61 -5.52 28.45
C GLU A 72 26.34 -4.73 28.80
N GLN A 73 26.08 -4.47 30.08
CA GLN A 73 24.96 -3.61 30.51
C GLN A 73 25.13 -2.15 30.07
N ARG A 74 26.34 -1.57 30.10
CA ARG A 74 26.55 -0.20 29.60
C ARG A 74 26.43 -0.11 28.08
N VAL A 75 26.88 -1.12 27.34
CA VAL A 75 26.66 -1.24 25.90
C VAL A 75 25.17 -1.44 25.59
N LEU A 76 24.42 -2.17 26.42
CA LEU A 76 22.96 -2.25 26.32
C LEU A 76 22.30 -0.90 26.61
N GLU A 77 22.67 -0.22 27.69
CA GLU A 77 22.13 1.08 28.07
C GLU A 77 22.43 2.15 27.00
N GLU A 78 23.62 2.13 26.38
CA GLU A 78 23.96 2.99 25.24
C GLU A 78 23.22 2.59 23.94
N MET A 79 23.01 1.29 23.70
CA MET A 79 22.16 0.80 22.59
C MET A 79 20.69 1.19 22.75
N TYR A 80 20.18 1.24 23.98
CA TYR A 80 18.80 1.61 24.30
C TYR A 80 18.61 3.11 24.61
N ARG A 81 19.67 3.93 24.51
CA ARG A 81 19.62 5.39 24.76
C ARG A 81 19.17 6.23 23.57
N PHE A 82 18.94 5.63 22.41
CA PHE A 82 18.28 6.29 21.29
C PHE A 82 16.77 6.25 21.51
N ASP A 83 16.16 7.40 21.76
CA ASP A 83 14.70 7.52 21.89
C ASP A 83 14.02 7.04 20.60
N LEU A 84 13.24 5.96 20.72
CA LEU A 84 12.66 5.26 19.58
C LEU A 84 11.46 5.97 18.95
N ASP A 85 10.95 7.03 19.60
CA ASP A 85 9.94 7.92 19.04
C ASP A 85 10.56 8.96 18.07
N ASP A 86 11.77 9.48 18.36
CA ASP A 86 12.50 10.37 17.43
C ASP A 86 12.79 9.66 16.10
N LEU A 87 13.26 8.40 16.16
CA LEU A 87 13.50 7.59 14.97
C LEU A 87 12.21 7.24 14.18
N ALA A 88 11.04 7.30 14.84
CA ALA A 88 9.75 7.17 14.18
C ALA A 88 9.30 8.50 13.54
N GLU A 89 9.49 9.64 14.21
CA GLU A 89 9.30 10.97 13.62
C GLU A 89 10.25 11.18 12.43
N GLU A 90 11.54 10.82 12.53
CA GLU A 90 12.51 10.90 11.43
C GLU A 90 12.07 10.12 10.19
N VAL A 91 11.65 8.86 10.33
CA VAL A 91 11.20 8.06 9.17
C VAL A 91 9.93 8.66 8.55
N ILE A 92 9.05 9.24 9.36
CA ILE A 92 7.86 9.96 8.91
C ILE A 92 8.24 11.29 8.22
N MET A 93 9.21 12.03 8.77
CA MET A 93 9.75 13.29 8.23
C MET A 93 10.51 13.08 6.91
N LEU A 94 11.30 12.01 6.81
CA LEU A 94 11.96 11.59 5.57
C LEU A 94 10.92 11.23 4.50
N GLN A 95 9.89 10.44 4.83
CA GLN A 95 8.78 10.17 3.90
C GLN A 95 8.02 11.45 3.48
N GLN A 96 7.94 12.47 4.35
CA GLN A 96 7.32 13.77 4.04
C GLN A 96 8.19 14.66 3.16
N ALA A 97 9.48 14.83 3.49
CA ALA A 97 10.45 15.58 2.69
C ALA A 97 10.59 14.97 1.28
N MET A 98 10.52 13.64 1.17
CA MET A 98 10.53 12.94 -0.11
C MET A 98 9.26 13.14 -0.95
N MET A 99 8.15 13.64 -0.36
CA MET A 99 6.87 13.89 -1.02
C MET A 99 6.58 15.36 -1.36
N GLN A 100 7.54 16.28 -1.15
CA GLN A 100 7.38 17.65 -1.62
C GLN A 100 7.79 17.78 -3.10
N PRO A 101 7.06 18.58 -3.93
CA PRO A 101 7.62 19.14 -5.14
C PRO A 101 8.90 19.93 -4.81
N GLN A 102 9.87 20.00 -5.72
CA GLN A 102 11.07 20.80 -5.48
C GLN A 102 10.71 22.25 -5.15
N PRO A 103 11.36 22.89 -4.16
CA PRO A 103 11.18 24.31 -3.92
C PRO A 103 11.59 25.08 -5.18
N GLN A 104 10.66 25.86 -5.73
CA GLN A 104 10.95 26.66 -6.93
C GLN A 104 12.04 27.68 -6.59
N PRO A 105 13.15 27.73 -7.35
CA PRO A 105 14.12 28.82 -7.21
C PRO A 105 13.44 30.17 -7.44
N GLN A 106 13.80 31.17 -6.64
CA GLN A 106 13.35 32.55 -6.89
C GLN A 106 13.80 33.01 -8.29
N PRO A 107 13.01 33.83 -8.99
CA PRO A 107 13.20 34.08 -10.41
C PRO A 107 14.47 34.89 -10.70
N GLN A 108 15.50 34.21 -11.20
CA GLN A 108 16.64 34.83 -11.88
C GLN A 108 16.47 34.80 -13.41
N PRO A 109 17.13 35.69 -14.17
CA PRO A 109 16.98 35.78 -15.62
C PRO A 109 17.41 34.51 -16.35
N ARG A 110 16.61 34.06 -17.33
CA ARG A 110 16.88 32.82 -18.07
C ARG A 110 17.97 33.02 -19.14
N PRO A 111 19.00 32.15 -19.22
CA PRO A 111 19.77 31.96 -20.43
C PRO A 111 18.88 31.41 -21.57
N ASN A 112 19.27 31.65 -22.82
CA ASN A 112 18.48 31.21 -23.98
C ASN A 112 18.46 29.67 -24.14
N PRO A 113 17.30 29.06 -24.49
CA PRO A 113 17.22 27.63 -24.79
C PRO A 113 17.87 27.31 -26.14
N GLN A 114 18.49 26.13 -26.26
CA GLN A 114 19.15 25.67 -27.48
C GLN A 114 18.18 25.55 -28.69
N PRO A 115 18.65 25.86 -29.92
CA PRO A 115 17.80 25.91 -31.12
C PRO A 115 17.36 24.52 -31.59
N ARG A 116 16.11 24.42 -32.10
CA ARG A 116 15.54 23.17 -32.62
C ARG A 116 15.55 23.13 -34.15
N GLY A 117 16.64 22.65 -34.76
CA GLY A 117 16.77 22.48 -36.21
C GLY A 117 17.09 23.77 -36.99
N GLN A 118 17.42 23.63 -38.28
CA GLN A 118 17.85 24.75 -39.15
C GLN A 118 16.71 25.69 -39.57
N CYS A 119 17.05 26.96 -39.78
CA CYS A 119 16.13 28.04 -40.14
C CYS A 119 15.93 28.13 -41.67
N ARG A 120 14.80 27.61 -42.17
CA ARG A 120 14.43 27.73 -43.60
C ARG A 120 14.43 29.18 -44.12
N PHE A 121 14.03 30.15 -43.30
CA PHE A 121 14.02 31.57 -43.67
C PHE A 121 15.42 32.20 -43.75
N PHE A 122 16.43 31.62 -43.09
CA PHE A 122 17.82 32.07 -43.19
C PHE A 122 18.50 31.46 -44.42
N ALA A 123 18.27 30.17 -44.67
CA ALA A 123 18.73 29.50 -45.90
C ALA A 123 18.17 30.15 -47.19
N SER A 124 17.06 30.86 -47.11
CA SER A 124 16.49 31.66 -48.20
C SER A 124 16.78 33.17 -48.10
N GLY A 125 17.68 33.62 -47.22
CA GLY A 125 18.14 35.03 -47.12
C GLY A 125 17.18 36.03 -46.48
N HIS A 126 16.01 35.61 -45.98
CA HIS A 126 14.91 36.50 -45.56
C HIS A 126 14.68 36.54 -44.02
N CYS A 127 15.57 35.98 -43.21
CA CYS A 127 15.37 35.88 -41.75
C CYS A 127 15.60 37.21 -41.00
N LYS A 128 14.54 37.99 -40.83
CA LYS A 128 14.52 39.26 -40.08
C LYS A 128 14.79 39.15 -38.55
N LYS A 129 15.20 37.99 -38.02
CA LYS A 129 15.39 37.74 -36.57
C LYS A 129 16.85 37.51 -36.14
N GLY A 130 17.80 37.40 -37.07
CA GLY A 130 19.24 37.32 -36.79
C GLY A 130 19.59 36.28 -35.72
N ALA A 131 20.49 36.63 -34.80
CA ALA A 131 20.93 35.78 -33.68
C ALA A 131 19.84 35.51 -32.61
N SER A 132 18.67 36.16 -32.69
CA SER A 132 17.51 35.90 -31.81
C SER A 132 16.51 34.90 -32.43
N CYS A 133 16.89 34.23 -33.52
CA CYS A 133 16.09 33.17 -34.12
C CYS A 133 16.10 31.88 -33.27
N ARG A 134 14.93 31.25 -33.13
CA ARG A 134 14.74 29.97 -32.41
C ARG A 134 15.24 28.73 -33.19
N PHE A 135 15.67 28.92 -34.43
CA PHE A 135 16.16 27.90 -35.34
C PHE A 135 17.60 28.22 -35.74
N SER A 136 18.45 27.20 -35.89
CA SER A 136 19.87 27.37 -36.18
C SER A 136 20.10 28.05 -37.53
N HIS A 137 21.04 28.99 -37.56
CA HIS A 137 21.55 29.63 -38.79
C HIS A 137 22.89 29.00 -39.25
N ASP A 138 23.40 28.01 -38.52
CA ASP A 138 24.67 27.34 -38.83
C ASP A 138 24.47 26.26 -39.90
N MET A 139 25.27 26.33 -40.98
CA MET A 139 25.08 25.51 -42.18
C MET A 139 25.66 24.10 -42.06
N ASN A 140 26.60 23.86 -41.13
CA ASN A 140 27.31 22.57 -41.02
C ASN A 140 26.81 21.66 -39.87
N ALA A 141 25.67 21.98 -39.25
CA ALA A 141 25.10 21.19 -38.14
C ALA A 141 24.44 19.88 -38.63
N THR A 142 25.17 18.77 -38.63
CA THR A 142 24.64 17.42 -38.94
C THR A 142 23.70 16.89 -37.84
N PRO A 143 22.61 16.19 -38.19
CA PRO A 143 21.66 15.65 -37.22
C PRO A 143 22.19 14.35 -36.61
N VAL A 144 22.74 14.42 -35.40
CA VAL A 144 23.11 13.24 -34.61
C VAL A 144 21.85 12.50 -34.15
N ALA A 145 21.67 11.26 -34.60
CA ALA A 145 20.57 10.38 -34.19
C ALA A 145 20.77 9.82 -32.77
N GLY A 146 20.63 10.68 -31.76
CA GLY A 146 20.80 10.33 -30.35
C GLY A 146 19.51 9.82 -29.70
N ASN A 147 19.35 8.49 -29.58
CA ASN A 147 18.32 7.87 -28.76
C ASN A 147 18.47 8.32 -27.29
N THR A 148 17.64 9.27 -26.88
CA THR A 148 17.70 9.90 -25.55
C THR A 148 16.41 9.63 -24.78
N ALA A 149 16.29 8.40 -24.27
CA ALA A 149 15.32 8.10 -23.22
C ALA A 149 15.75 8.80 -21.93
N ASN A 150 15.12 9.92 -21.59
CA ASN A 150 15.25 10.56 -20.28
C ASN A 150 14.03 11.45 -19.96
N SER A 151 13.58 11.39 -18.70
CA SER A 151 12.50 12.21 -18.10
C SER A 151 11.23 12.40 -18.94
N SER A 152 10.33 11.42 -18.92
CA SER A 152 8.91 11.69 -19.11
C SER A 152 8.35 12.49 -17.92
N ASN A 153 7.45 13.44 -18.20
CA ASN A 153 6.50 13.89 -17.18
C ASN A 153 5.35 12.88 -17.16
N ASP A 154 5.28 12.05 -16.12
CA ASP A 154 4.37 10.90 -16.04
C ASP A 154 2.90 11.29 -15.77
N ASN A 155 2.26 11.97 -16.73
CA ASN A 155 0.83 12.28 -16.71
C ASN A 155 -0.07 11.12 -17.18
N ASN A 156 0.51 10.02 -17.67
CA ASN A 156 -0.20 8.90 -18.29
C ASN A 156 -0.42 7.69 -17.35
N THR A 157 -0.19 7.84 -16.04
CA THR A 157 -0.22 6.74 -15.06
C THR A 157 -1.35 6.90 -14.06
N TYR A 158 -2.25 5.92 -14.01
CA TYR A 158 -3.49 5.94 -13.21
C TYR A 158 -3.51 4.77 -12.22
N GLU A 159 -4.25 4.88 -11.10
CA GLU A 159 -4.42 3.78 -10.15
C GLU A 159 -5.75 3.06 -10.41
N LEU A 160 -5.68 1.85 -10.98
CA LEU A 160 -6.85 1.04 -11.37
C LEU A 160 -6.65 -0.39 -10.86
N GLY A 161 -7.71 -1.01 -10.32
CA GLY A 161 -7.64 -2.35 -9.73
C GLY A 161 -6.61 -2.51 -8.59
N GLY A 162 -6.10 -1.41 -8.02
CA GLY A 162 -4.99 -1.44 -7.05
C GLY A 162 -3.59 -1.60 -7.67
N ALA A 163 -3.50 -1.61 -8.99
CA ALA A 163 -2.29 -1.46 -9.78
C ALA A 163 -2.05 0.01 -10.17
N TRP A 164 -0.83 0.33 -10.57
CA TRP A 164 -0.51 1.52 -11.35
C TRP A 164 -0.47 1.11 -12.83
N VAL A 165 -1.30 1.76 -13.63
CA VAL A 165 -1.53 1.43 -15.04
C VAL A 165 -1.05 2.61 -15.88
N GLN A 166 -0.04 2.36 -16.70
CA GLN A 166 0.47 3.32 -17.68
C GLN A 166 -0.27 3.11 -18.99
N PHE A 167 -0.64 4.23 -19.63
CA PHE A 167 -1.42 4.24 -20.87
C PHE A 167 -0.66 4.89 -22.03
N ASN A 168 -0.77 4.26 -23.19
CA ASN A 168 -0.34 4.74 -24.50
C ASN A 168 -1.48 5.48 -25.22
N ASN A 169 -1.21 5.96 -26.44
CA ASN A 169 -2.23 6.55 -27.30
C ASN A 169 -3.38 5.55 -27.59
N GLY A 170 -4.57 6.11 -27.81
CA GLY A 170 -5.83 5.39 -28.00
C GLY A 170 -6.41 4.81 -26.72
N GLY A 171 -5.90 5.21 -25.54
CA GLY A 171 -6.28 4.63 -24.26
C GLY A 171 -5.75 3.20 -24.07
N THR A 172 -4.80 2.74 -24.89
CA THR A 172 -4.23 1.38 -24.77
C THR A 172 -3.40 1.24 -23.50
N VAL A 173 -3.59 0.16 -22.74
CA VAL A 173 -2.71 -0.17 -21.59
C VAL A 173 -1.32 -0.53 -22.12
N SER A 174 -0.28 0.12 -21.61
CA SER A 174 1.12 -0.14 -22.00
C SER A 174 1.93 -0.83 -20.91
N LYS A 175 1.56 -0.64 -19.63
CA LYS A 175 2.17 -1.34 -18.51
C LYS A 175 1.22 -1.40 -17.32
N VAL A 176 1.08 -2.58 -16.71
CA VAL A 176 0.42 -2.77 -15.40
C VAL A 176 1.50 -3.11 -14.38
N VAL A 177 1.51 -2.41 -13.24
CA VAL A 177 2.54 -2.56 -12.21
C VAL A 177 1.93 -2.53 -10.79
N PHE A 178 2.45 -3.35 -9.89
CA PHE A 178 1.99 -3.47 -8.51
C PHE A 178 3.06 -3.07 -7.50
N ALA A 179 2.64 -2.81 -6.27
CA ALA A 179 3.53 -2.54 -5.14
C ALA A 179 4.47 -3.73 -4.84
N SER A 180 4.03 -4.95 -5.16
CA SER A 180 4.78 -6.21 -5.04
C SER A 180 5.89 -6.38 -6.08
N ASP A 181 5.83 -5.65 -7.19
CA ASP A 181 6.78 -5.80 -8.30
C ASP A 181 8.10 -5.06 -8.01
N TYR A 182 8.02 -4.04 -7.16
CA TYR A 182 9.17 -3.30 -6.66
C TYR A 182 9.63 -3.85 -5.32
N SER A 183 10.94 -3.81 -5.11
CA SER A 183 11.51 -3.80 -3.76
C SER A 183 12.52 -2.66 -3.63
N ALA A 184 12.72 -2.18 -2.40
CA ALA A 184 13.60 -1.05 -2.14
C ALA A 184 14.45 -1.24 -0.88
N ILE A 185 15.62 -0.61 -0.87
CA ILE A 185 16.50 -0.51 0.29
C ILE A 185 16.85 0.94 0.59
N ASN A 186 17.15 1.19 1.85
CA ASN A 186 17.67 2.44 2.37
C ASN A 186 19.08 2.16 2.91
N ILE A 187 20.08 2.82 2.31
CA ILE A 187 21.47 2.83 2.74
C ILE A 187 21.70 4.15 3.50
N ARG A 188 21.84 4.06 4.82
CA ARG A 188 22.15 5.19 5.72
C ARG A 188 23.65 5.26 6.01
N ASN A 189 24.07 6.39 6.55
CA ASN A 189 25.44 6.68 6.97
C ASN A 189 26.45 6.69 5.80
N LEU A 190 26.03 7.19 4.65
CA LEU A 190 26.94 7.48 3.53
C LEU A 190 27.58 8.86 3.73
N PRO A 191 28.82 9.11 3.24
CA PRO A 191 29.43 10.44 3.27
C PRO A 191 28.55 11.50 2.58
N HIS A 192 28.57 12.76 3.05
CA HIS A 192 27.82 13.86 2.41
C HIS A 192 28.15 14.04 0.92
N THR A 193 29.38 13.73 0.51
CA THR A 193 29.86 13.78 -0.89
C THR A 193 29.28 12.69 -1.81
N SER A 194 28.45 11.78 -1.27
CA SER A 194 27.92 10.64 -2.03
C SER A 194 27.03 11.08 -3.19
N SER A 195 27.30 10.53 -4.37
CA SER A 195 26.57 10.78 -5.60
C SER A 195 25.87 9.51 -6.08
N THR A 196 24.95 9.64 -7.04
CA THR A 196 24.30 8.47 -7.65
C THR A 196 25.32 7.55 -8.33
N ALA A 197 26.44 8.10 -8.82
CA ALA A 197 27.57 7.34 -9.34
C ALA A 197 28.32 6.57 -8.24
N SER A 198 28.62 7.16 -7.08
CA SER A 198 29.31 6.44 -6.00
C SER A 198 28.43 5.33 -5.40
N VAL A 199 27.12 5.52 -5.32
CA VAL A 199 26.18 4.45 -4.93
C VAL A 199 26.16 3.32 -5.96
N LYS A 200 26.23 3.62 -7.27
CA LYS A 200 26.36 2.58 -8.31
C LYS A 200 27.65 1.75 -8.16
N ILE A 201 28.78 2.42 -7.90
CA ILE A 201 30.06 1.75 -7.65
C ILE A 201 29.96 0.83 -6.40
N ILE A 202 29.29 1.26 -5.33
CA ILE A 202 29.04 0.41 -4.14
C ILE A 202 28.24 -0.85 -4.50
N LEU A 203 27.19 -0.73 -5.33
CA LEU A 203 26.38 -1.86 -5.80
C LEU A 203 27.17 -2.81 -6.72
N GLU A 204 27.92 -2.27 -7.67
CA GLU A 204 28.73 -3.01 -8.64
C GLU A 204 29.86 -3.79 -7.95
N ASN A 205 30.52 -3.20 -6.93
CA ASN A 205 31.54 -3.86 -6.11
C ASN A 205 31.04 -5.11 -5.37
N VAL A 206 29.74 -5.21 -5.06
CA VAL A 206 29.13 -6.41 -4.46
C VAL A 206 28.35 -7.25 -5.48
N GLY A 207 28.53 -6.97 -6.78
CA GLY A 207 27.92 -7.70 -7.88
C GLY A 207 26.40 -7.54 -7.96
N ILE A 208 25.85 -6.37 -7.65
CA ILE A 208 24.45 -6.02 -7.89
C ILE A 208 24.38 -5.21 -9.21
N PRO A 209 23.56 -5.60 -10.19
CA PRO A 209 23.39 -4.81 -11.40
C PRO A 209 22.71 -3.47 -11.09
N THR A 210 23.23 -2.38 -11.68
CA THR A 210 22.74 -1.01 -11.47
C THR A 210 21.77 -0.54 -12.55
N PHE A 211 21.56 -1.36 -13.60
CA PHE A 211 20.53 -1.15 -14.61
C PHE A 211 19.14 -1.41 -14.00
N GLY A 212 18.18 -0.50 -14.26
CA GLY A 212 16.83 -0.58 -13.70
C GLY A 212 16.71 -0.20 -12.21
N VAL A 213 17.80 0.21 -11.55
CA VAL A 213 17.77 0.71 -10.17
C VAL A 213 17.60 2.23 -10.17
N ASP A 214 16.46 2.69 -9.66
CA ASP A 214 16.18 4.08 -9.30
C ASP A 214 16.91 4.42 -7.99
N ILE A 215 17.72 5.48 -7.97
CA ILE A 215 18.59 5.84 -6.84
C ILE A 215 18.32 7.30 -6.45
N ARG A 216 17.69 7.50 -5.30
CA ARG A 216 17.42 8.83 -4.73
C ARG A 216 18.24 9.09 -3.49
N LEU A 217 19.03 10.15 -3.52
CA LEU A 217 19.79 10.65 -2.38
C LEU A 217 18.95 11.63 -1.56
N VAL A 218 19.18 11.63 -0.25
CA VAL A 218 18.60 12.54 0.75
C VAL A 218 19.73 12.95 1.69
N ALA A 219 20.13 14.22 1.68
CA ALA A 219 21.09 14.75 2.64
C ALA A 219 20.42 14.99 4.00
N GLN A 220 21.10 14.63 5.09
CA GLN A 220 20.67 14.94 6.46
C GLN A 220 21.39 16.20 6.94
N THR A 221 20.63 17.29 7.09
CA THR A 221 21.14 18.65 7.34
C THR A 221 21.88 18.84 8.67
N GLU A 222 21.85 17.86 9.57
CA GLU A 222 22.31 17.99 10.96
C GLU A 222 23.51 17.07 11.29
N GLN A 223 23.89 16.13 10.41
CA GLN A 223 24.81 15.02 10.75
C GLN A 223 25.94 14.78 9.72
N ASP A 224 26.12 15.68 8.75
CA ASP A 224 27.08 15.59 7.64
C ASP A 224 27.06 14.25 6.88
N GLN A 225 25.87 13.65 6.79
CA GLN A 225 25.64 12.33 6.24
C GLN A 225 24.57 12.36 5.16
N CYS A 226 24.71 11.45 4.21
CA CYS A 226 23.77 11.21 3.14
C CYS A 226 23.09 9.85 3.33
N THR A 227 21.84 9.78 2.87
CA THR A 227 21.01 8.58 2.89
C THR A 227 20.56 8.29 1.46
N ALA A 228 20.81 7.08 0.95
CA ALA A 228 20.44 6.66 -0.39
C ALA A 228 19.29 5.65 -0.35
N ILE A 229 18.17 5.97 -1.00
CA ILE A 229 17.04 5.07 -1.17
C ILE A 229 17.02 4.56 -2.61
N LEU A 230 17.12 3.24 -2.74
CA LEU A 230 17.28 2.51 -3.99
C LEU A 230 16.03 1.66 -4.23
N LYS A 231 15.45 1.71 -5.42
CA LYS A 231 14.23 0.97 -5.81
C LYS A 231 14.47 0.26 -7.14
N ALA A 232 14.17 -1.02 -7.22
CA ALA A 232 14.28 -1.81 -8.45
C ALA A 232 12.98 -2.58 -8.73
N GLU A 233 12.67 -2.80 -10.01
CA GLU A 233 11.51 -3.60 -10.47
C GLU A 233 11.82 -5.11 -10.41
N ASP A 234 12.25 -5.55 -9.22
CA ASP A 234 12.56 -6.92 -8.86
C ASP A 234 12.09 -7.12 -7.40
N PRO A 235 11.12 -8.00 -7.12
CA PRO A 235 10.66 -8.29 -5.76
C PRO A 235 11.75 -8.87 -4.85
N SER A 236 12.78 -9.48 -5.44
CA SER A 236 13.91 -10.11 -4.73
C SER A 236 15.06 -9.14 -4.45
N PHE A 237 15.16 -8.02 -5.18
CA PHE A 237 16.30 -7.10 -5.19
C PHE A 237 16.69 -6.69 -3.78
N ALA A 238 15.75 -6.23 -2.95
CA ALA A 238 16.07 -5.67 -1.65
C ALA A 238 16.70 -6.69 -0.69
N ARG A 239 16.22 -7.94 -0.69
CA ARG A 239 16.79 -9.04 0.09
C ARG A 239 18.15 -9.47 -0.46
N THR A 240 18.30 -9.53 -1.79
CA THR A 240 19.57 -9.83 -2.47
C THR A 240 20.61 -8.73 -2.20
N ALA A 241 20.20 -7.47 -2.23
CA ALA A 241 21.03 -6.29 -2.02
C ALA A 241 21.44 -6.13 -0.56
N CYS A 242 20.53 -6.28 0.42
CA CYS A 242 20.90 -6.31 1.83
C CYS A 242 21.92 -7.42 2.12
N ARG A 243 21.72 -8.65 1.60
CA ARG A 243 22.66 -9.76 1.77
C ARG A 243 24.05 -9.47 1.18
N LYS A 244 24.11 -8.83 0.01
CA LYS A 244 25.37 -8.50 -0.69
C LYS A 244 26.07 -7.27 -0.09
N LEU A 245 25.33 -6.23 0.28
CA LEU A 245 25.89 -5.03 0.92
C LEU A 245 26.34 -5.29 2.36
N ALA A 246 25.81 -6.31 3.04
CA ALA A 246 26.31 -6.76 4.34
C ALA A 246 27.76 -7.31 4.29
N THR A 247 28.29 -7.67 3.11
CA THR A 247 29.70 -8.05 2.95
C THR A 247 30.59 -6.87 2.50
N TYR A 248 30.07 -5.65 2.44
CA TYR A 248 30.80 -4.46 1.99
C TYR A 248 31.54 -3.78 3.15
N THR A 249 32.83 -4.11 3.32
CA THR A 249 33.62 -3.72 4.50
C THR A 249 34.32 -2.35 4.40
N THR A 250 34.36 -1.72 3.23
CA THR A 250 35.11 -0.46 2.99
C THR A 250 34.46 0.78 3.58
N LEU A 251 33.19 0.70 4.00
CA LEU A 251 32.44 1.78 4.66
C LEU A 251 31.95 1.32 6.04
N SER A 252 32.89 1.28 7.00
CA SER A 252 32.67 0.86 8.39
C SER A 252 31.75 1.82 9.15
N GLY A 253 30.45 1.64 8.95
CA GLY A 253 29.38 2.47 9.51
C GLY A 253 28.10 2.49 8.67
N MET A 254 28.17 2.05 7.40
CA MET A 254 27.02 1.94 6.49
C MET A 254 25.96 1.00 7.07
N LYS A 255 24.71 1.46 7.14
CA LYS A 255 23.56 0.66 7.60
C LYS A 255 22.56 0.48 6.47
N VAL A 256 22.25 -0.76 6.10
CA VAL A 256 21.28 -1.06 5.03
C VAL A 256 20.03 -1.71 5.61
N ALA A 257 18.86 -1.17 5.30
CA ALA A 257 17.56 -1.73 5.65
C ALA A 257 16.67 -1.84 4.42
N ILE A 258 15.86 -2.90 4.31
CA ILE A 258 14.77 -2.96 3.33
C ILE A 258 13.72 -1.92 3.74
N VAL A 259 13.17 -1.19 2.77
CA VAL A 259 12.09 -0.22 2.98
C VAL A 259 10.94 -0.49 2.01
N PRO A 260 9.69 -0.12 2.36
CA PRO A 260 8.59 -0.15 1.40
C PRO A 260 8.93 0.68 0.15
N PRO A 261 8.71 0.15 -1.06
CA PRO A 261 9.06 0.87 -2.29
C PRO A 261 8.28 2.18 -2.42
N ILE A 262 8.97 3.25 -2.81
CA ILE A 262 8.35 4.55 -3.09
C ILE A 262 7.75 4.50 -4.49
N ILE A 263 6.46 4.22 -4.52
CA ILE A 263 5.61 4.13 -5.71
C ILE A 263 4.93 5.50 -5.93
N PRO A 264 4.63 5.92 -7.18
CA PRO A 264 3.95 7.19 -7.46
C PRO A 264 2.66 7.39 -6.65
N HIS A 265 2.32 8.66 -6.39
CA HIS A 265 1.22 9.07 -5.51
C HIS A 265 -0.08 8.28 -5.78
N SER A 266 -0.42 7.40 -4.83
CA SER A 266 -1.68 6.67 -4.80
C SER A 266 -2.85 7.66 -4.82
N GLN A 267 -3.84 7.40 -5.66
CA GLN A 267 -5.12 8.10 -5.65
C GLN A 267 -6.03 7.54 -4.55
N SER A 268 -5.85 6.26 -4.19
CA SER A 268 -6.36 5.70 -2.95
C SER A 268 -5.79 6.46 -1.73
N PRO A 269 -6.61 6.93 -0.78
CA PRO A 269 -6.13 7.69 0.36
C PRO A 269 -5.41 6.84 1.42
N TYR A 270 -5.12 5.56 1.13
CA TYR A 270 -4.59 4.61 2.11
C TYR A 270 -3.59 3.59 1.55
N GLN A 271 -2.74 3.07 2.45
CA GLN A 271 -1.85 1.93 2.23
C GLN A 271 -2.13 0.85 3.27
N ILE A 272 -2.01 -0.42 2.90
CA ILE A 272 -2.13 -1.56 3.80
C ILE A 272 -0.79 -2.27 3.93
N ASP A 273 -0.44 -2.60 5.16
CA ASP A 273 0.73 -3.37 5.55
C ASP A 273 0.26 -4.53 6.43
N CYS A 274 0.62 -5.77 6.09
CA CYS A 274 0.30 -6.98 6.87
C CYS A 274 1.58 -7.73 7.29
N ARG A 275 2.74 -7.06 7.29
CA ARG A 275 4.03 -7.64 7.71
C ARG A 275 4.23 -7.67 9.23
N LYS A 276 3.30 -7.07 9.99
CA LYS A 276 3.29 -7.07 11.45
C LYS A 276 2.60 -8.32 11.98
N VAL A 277 3.19 -8.96 12.99
CA VAL A 277 2.57 -10.00 13.81
C VAL A 277 2.40 -9.52 15.25
N HIS A 278 1.35 -10.01 15.91
CA HIS A 278 1.15 -9.92 17.34
C HIS A 278 1.48 -11.28 17.97
N CYS A 279 2.37 -11.28 18.96
CA CYS A 279 2.73 -12.44 19.75
C CYS A 279 2.25 -12.25 21.19
N ALA A 280 1.54 -13.25 21.74
CA ALA A 280 1.08 -13.19 23.12
C ALA A 280 1.12 -14.54 23.82
N TRP A 281 1.59 -14.58 25.06
CA TRP A 281 1.65 -15.79 25.90
C TRP A 281 1.17 -15.48 27.31
N SER A 282 0.68 -16.49 28.04
CA SER A 282 0.25 -16.32 29.43
C SER A 282 1.40 -15.83 30.30
N ARG A 283 1.10 -14.96 31.27
CA ARG A 283 2.02 -14.78 32.40
C ARG A 283 1.96 -15.99 33.34
N PRO A 284 2.99 -16.21 34.18
CA PRO A 284 2.95 -17.31 35.13
C PRO A 284 1.72 -17.28 36.00
N THR A 285 1.13 -18.47 36.20
CA THR A 285 0.06 -18.69 37.16
C THR A 285 0.47 -19.67 38.23
N ARG A 286 -0.02 -19.45 39.45
CA ARG A 286 0.11 -20.38 40.57
C ARG A 286 -1.26 -20.83 41.05
N GLU A 287 -1.26 -21.92 41.81
CA GLU A 287 -2.42 -22.42 42.54
C GLU A 287 -2.25 -22.11 44.04
N ALA A 288 -3.34 -22.14 44.81
CA ALA A 288 -3.26 -22.12 46.26
C ALA A 288 -4.29 -23.07 46.87
N ARG A 289 -3.99 -23.63 48.04
CA ARG A 289 -4.95 -24.37 48.88
C ARG A 289 -5.28 -23.53 50.09
N LEU A 290 -6.57 -23.30 50.32
CA LEU A 290 -7.08 -22.61 51.51
C LEU A 290 -7.82 -23.62 52.37
N ILE A 291 -7.35 -23.87 53.60
CA ILE A 291 -7.97 -24.85 54.50
C ILE A 291 -8.94 -24.12 55.43
N PHE A 292 -10.23 -24.43 55.35
CA PHE A 292 -11.27 -23.83 56.20
C PHE A 292 -11.82 -24.83 57.22
N ALA A 293 -11.98 -24.38 58.47
CA ALA A 293 -12.58 -25.14 59.56
C ALA A 293 -14.04 -25.55 59.27
N THR A 294 -14.78 -24.77 58.46
CA THR A 294 -16.21 -24.98 58.24
C THR A 294 -16.60 -24.82 56.77
N LYS A 295 -17.66 -25.54 56.36
CA LYS A 295 -18.16 -25.56 54.97
C LYS A 295 -18.69 -24.19 54.49
N GLY A 296 -19.12 -23.32 55.39
CA GLY A 296 -19.78 -22.04 55.08
C GLY A 296 -18.90 -21.10 54.25
N PRO A 297 -17.76 -20.63 54.78
CA PRO A 297 -16.80 -19.80 54.05
C PRO A 297 -16.31 -20.44 52.75
N ALA A 298 -16.00 -21.75 52.77
CA ALA A 298 -15.50 -22.47 51.59
C ALA A 298 -16.49 -22.43 50.40
N TYR A 299 -17.76 -22.79 50.63
CA TYR A 299 -18.79 -22.73 49.57
C TYR A 299 -19.23 -21.30 49.23
N LYS A 300 -19.18 -20.35 50.18
CA LYS A 300 -19.36 -18.92 49.90
C LYS A 300 -18.31 -18.43 48.91
N LEU A 301 -17.04 -18.70 49.18
CA LEU A 301 -15.91 -18.33 48.33
C LEU A 301 -16.02 -18.93 46.92
N GLN A 302 -16.40 -20.21 46.81
CA GLN A 302 -16.69 -20.83 45.52
C GLN A 302 -17.82 -20.13 44.75
N ARG A 303 -18.90 -19.74 45.43
CA ARG A 303 -20.02 -19.03 44.79
C ARG A 303 -19.61 -17.63 44.30
N GLU A 304 -18.90 -16.85 45.12
CA GLU A 304 -18.44 -15.51 44.71
C GLU A 304 -17.37 -15.56 43.61
N SER A 305 -16.56 -16.62 43.56
CA SER A 305 -15.66 -16.93 42.44
C SER A 305 -16.44 -17.23 41.15
N ARG A 306 -17.45 -18.13 41.21
CA ARG A 306 -18.30 -18.47 40.05
C ARG A 306 -19.12 -17.29 39.54
N ALA A 307 -19.59 -16.40 40.42
CA ALA A 307 -20.22 -15.13 40.05
C ALA A 307 -19.21 -14.12 39.43
N GLY A 308 -17.91 -14.36 39.58
CA GLY A 308 -16.86 -13.45 39.13
C GLY A 308 -16.73 -12.17 39.97
N ASN A 309 -17.28 -12.19 41.19
CA ASN A 309 -17.19 -11.15 42.21
C ASN A 309 -15.83 -11.19 42.90
N TYR A 310 -15.42 -12.40 43.33
CA TYR A 310 -14.15 -12.61 44.02
C TYR A 310 -12.95 -12.42 43.08
N LYS A 311 -11.99 -11.60 43.51
CA LYS A 311 -10.81 -11.20 42.75
C LYS A 311 -9.62 -10.99 43.67
N VAL A 312 -8.45 -11.53 43.29
CA VAL A 312 -7.17 -11.29 43.97
C VAL A 312 -6.32 -10.36 43.10
N LEU A 313 -5.82 -9.26 43.67
CA LEU A 313 -5.15 -8.17 42.95
C LEU A 313 -5.91 -7.72 41.66
N GLY A 314 -7.25 -7.65 41.76
CA GLY A 314 -8.14 -7.29 40.64
C GLY A 314 -8.39 -8.40 39.60
N SER A 315 -7.66 -9.51 39.65
CA SER A 315 -7.85 -10.66 38.76
C SER A 315 -8.90 -11.63 39.30
N ARG A 316 -9.88 -12.00 38.46
CA ARG A 316 -10.79 -13.13 38.73
C ARG A 316 -10.00 -14.44 38.81
N VAL A 317 -10.32 -15.26 39.80
CA VAL A 317 -9.73 -16.59 40.07
C VAL A 317 -10.83 -17.64 40.22
N ASN A 318 -10.51 -18.90 39.91
CA ASN A 318 -11.45 -20.02 40.03
C ASN A 318 -11.26 -20.72 41.39
N ALA A 319 -12.35 -21.05 42.08
CA ALA A 319 -12.33 -21.71 43.39
C ALA A 319 -13.09 -23.05 43.37
N HIS A 320 -12.40 -24.14 43.73
CA HIS A 320 -12.97 -25.48 43.84
C HIS A 320 -12.92 -25.99 45.30
N VAL A 321 -14.08 -26.20 45.92
CA VAL A 321 -14.17 -26.84 47.25
C VAL A 321 -13.98 -28.35 47.09
N GLN A 322 -13.09 -28.93 47.90
CA GLN A 322 -12.92 -30.36 48.11
C GLN A 322 -12.91 -30.64 49.62
N GLN A 323 -13.57 -31.71 50.05
CA GLN A 323 -13.48 -32.17 51.43
C GLN A 323 -12.23 -33.05 51.60
N SER A 324 -11.47 -32.83 52.66
CA SER A 324 -10.28 -33.63 53.02
C SER A 324 -10.28 -33.99 54.51
N PRO A 325 -9.36 -34.84 54.99
CA PRO A 325 -9.19 -35.10 56.42
C PRO A 325 -8.80 -33.84 57.22
N GLU A 326 -8.14 -32.86 56.61
CA GLU A 326 -7.78 -31.59 57.27
C GLU A 326 -8.94 -30.58 57.33
N GLY A 327 -10.06 -30.81 56.63
CA GLY A 327 -11.25 -29.96 56.66
C GLY A 327 -11.81 -29.64 55.27
N TRP A 328 -12.17 -28.37 55.04
CA TRP A 328 -12.74 -27.88 53.78
C TRP A 328 -11.69 -27.14 52.96
N VAL A 329 -11.05 -27.83 52.02
CA VAL A 329 -9.99 -27.28 51.17
C VAL A 329 -10.61 -26.57 49.98
N VAL A 330 -10.31 -25.28 49.80
CA VAL A 330 -10.59 -24.57 48.55
C VAL A 330 -9.32 -24.49 47.72
N LYS A 331 -9.30 -25.17 46.59
CA LYS A 331 -8.26 -25.00 45.57
C LYS A 331 -8.57 -23.74 44.75
N LEU A 332 -7.71 -22.73 44.86
CA LEU A 332 -7.71 -21.56 43.97
C LEU A 332 -6.80 -21.83 42.77
N THR A 333 -7.27 -21.50 41.55
CA THR A 333 -6.48 -21.60 40.32
C THR A 333 -6.58 -20.33 39.48
N GLY A 334 -5.52 -20.03 38.72
CA GLY A 334 -5.38 -18.80 37.95
C GLY A 334 -4.96 -17.56 38.76
N LEU A 335 -4.33 -17.76 39.93
CA LEU A 335 -3.63 -16.69 40.64
C LEU A 335 -2.39 -16.28 39.83
N SER A 336 -2.03 -15.00 39.81
CA SER A 336 -0.79 -14.57 39.14
C SER A 336 0.45 -14.98 39.95
N GLY A 337 1.55 -15.32 39.26
CA GLY A 337 2.84 -15.70 39.88
C GLY A 337 3.46 -14.66 40.83
N THR A 338 2.94 -13.43 40.90
CA THR A 338 3.35 -12.39 41.86
C THR A 338 2.47 -12.29 43.10
N VAL A 339 1.35 -13.02 43.17
CA VAL A 339 0.44 -13.00 44.33
C VAL A 339 1.13 -13.62 45.55
N SER A 340 1.12 -12.92 46.68
CA SER A 340 1.51 -13.46 47.98
C SER A 340 0.30 -14.03 48.76
N GLU A 341 0.58 -14.86 49.77
CA GLU A 341 -0.46 -15.36 50.69
C GLU A 341 -1.24 -14.21 51.34
N GLN A 342 -0.56 -13.14 51.73
CA GLN A 342 -1.19 -11.96 52.31
C GLN A 342 -2.21 -11.32 51.36
N ASP A 343 -1.96 -11.31 50.05
CA ASP A 343 -2.88 -10.71 49.07
C ASP A 343 -4.14 -11.54 48.89
N ILE A 344 -4.08 -12.85 49.17
CA ILE A 344 -5.26 -13.71 49.25
C ILE A 344 -6.00 -13.43 50.57
N VAL A 345 -5.30 -13.47 51.71
CA VAL A 345 -5.89 -13.25 53.05
C VAL A 345 -6.57 -11.87 53.15
N LYS A 346 -5.96 -10.81 52.61
CA LYS A 346 -6.54 -9.45 52.55
C LYS A 346 -7.86 -9.36 51.76
N THR A 347 -8.17 -10.33 50.91
CA THR A 347 -9.43 -10.37 50.13
C THR A 347 -10.54 -11.18 50.79
N ILE A 348 -10.28 -11.79 51.95
CA ILE A 348 -11.26 -12.59 52.70
C ILE A 348 -11.56 -11.89 54.03
N PRO A 349 -12.84 -11.67 54.40
CA PRO A 349 -13.23 -11.04 55.67
C PRO A 349 -12.63 -11.79 56.87
N VAL A 350 -12.18 -11.06 57.91
CA VAL A 350 -11.46 -11.64 59.06
C VAL A 350 -12.25 -12.77 59.74
N SER A 351 -13.58 -12.65 59.86
CA SER A 351 -14.47 -13.66 60.41
C SER A 351 -14.66 -14.91 59.53
N GLU A 352 -14.10 -14.94 58.33
CA GLU A 352 -14.24 -15.98 57.31
C GLU A 352 -12.88 -16.45 56.76
N GLN A 353 -11.75 -16.04 57.36
CA GLN A 353 -10.41 -16.41 56.89
C GLN A 353 -10.12 -17.92 57.04
N PRO A 354 -9.30 -18.50 56.14
CA PRO A 354 -8.84 -19.87 56.26
C PRO A 354 -7.86 -20.04 57.42
N GLN A 355 -7.77 -21.26 57.96
CA GLN A 355 -6.79 -21.64 58.99
C GLN A 355 -5.37 -21.77 58.43
N ASN A 356 -5.24 -22.20 57.17
CA ASN A 356 -3.97 -22.30 56.46
C ASN A 356 -4.10 -21.84 55.00
N VAL A 357 -3.03 -21.27 54.46
CA VAL A 357 -2.90 -20.84 53.06
C VAL A 357 -1.61 -21.42 52.50
N GLU A 358 -1.73 -22.49 51.72
CA GLU A 358 -0.58 -23.12 51.07
C GLU A 358 -0.48 -22.57 49.65
N LEU A 359 0.55 -21.77 49.39
CA LEU A 359 0.80 -21.19 48.08
C LEU A 359 1.66 -22.14 47.22
N GLY A 360 1.16 -22.50 46.04
CA GLY A 360 1.92 -23.30 45.08
C GLY A 360 2.96 -22.47 44.31
N GLU A 361 3.99 -23.16 43.83
CA GLU A 361 4.93 -22.56 42.88
C GLU A 361 4.24 -22.18 41.55
N PRO A 362 4.77 -21.18 40.81
CA PRO A 362 4.30 -20.86 39.48
C PRO A 362 4.50 -22.01 38.48
N ASP A 363 3.63 -22.07 37.48
CA ASP A 363 3.74 -22.95 36.31
C ASP A 363 5.03 -22.75 35.49
N TYR A 364 5.64 -21.57 35.54
CA TYR A 364 7.03 -21.31 35.16
C TYR A 364 7.61 -20.04 35.82
N VAL A 365 8.94 -19.91 35.88
CA VAL A 365 9.60 -18.66 36.28
C VAL A 365 9.70 -17.74 35.07
N ALA A 366 8.99 -16.60 35.10
CA ALA A 366 9.10 -15.61 34.02
C ALA A 366 10.34 -14.73 34.19
N ASP A 367 11.25 -14.85 33.24
CA ASP A 367 12.29 -13.87 32.94
C ASP A 367 11.84 -13.14 31.67
N SER A 368 11.56 -11.84 31.77
CA SER A 368 11.00 -11.08 30.63
C SER A 368 12.01 -10.84 29.51
N GLU A 369 13.31 -10.93 29.76
CA GLU A 369 14.36 -10.78 28.74
C GLU A 369 14.59 -12.14 28.04
N PHE A 370 14.65 -13.22 28.81
CA PHE A 370 14.73 -14.58 28.27
C PHE A 370 13.48 -14.98 27.47
N ASP A 371 12.28 -14.85 28.06
CA ASP A 371 10.98 -15.14 27.41
C ASP A 371 10.92 -14.44 26.03
N THR A 372 11.15 -13.13 26.01
CA THR A 372 11.03 -12.33 24.78
C THR A 372 12.13 -12.63 23.77
N THR A 373 13.34 -12.97 24.21
CA THR A 373 14.43 -13.41 23.33
C THR A 373 14.12 -14.75 22.66
N ILE A 374 13.52 -15.71 23.39
CA ILE A 374 13.04 -16.97 22.81
C ILE A 374 11.95 -16.73 21.75
N ILE A 375 10.96 -15.87 22.03
CA ILE A 375 9.93 -15.54 21.01
C ILE A 375 10.54 -14.86 19.79
N LYS A 376 11.45 -13.90 20.00
CA LYS A 376 12.17 -13.21 18.92
C LYS A 376 12.98 -14.17 18.05
N SER A 377 13.62 -15.17 18.65
CA SER A 377 14.36 -16.21 17.92
C SER A 377 13.42 -17.07 17.06
N MET A 378 12.27 -17.51 17.60
CA MET A 378 11.27 -18.26 16.83
C MET A 378 10.69 -17.46 15.65
N LEU A 379 10.56 -16.12 15.78
CA LEU A 379 10.19 -15.28 14.66
C LEU A 379 11.30 -15.18 13.60
N LEU A 380 12.57 -15.09 14.02
CA LEU A 380 13.71 -15.03 13.10
C LEU A 380 13.90 -16.34 12.30
N GLU A 381 13.48 -17.49 12.84
CA GLU A 381 13.34 -18.76 12.07
C GLU A 381 12.33 -18.63 10.90
N SER A 382 11.31 -17.78 11.05
CA SER A 382 10.27 -17.57 10.03
C SER A 382 10.65 -16.54 8.97
N GLY A 383 11.59 -15.64 9.28
CA GLY A 383 12.14 -14.62 8.37
C GLY A 383 12.75 -13.41 9.09
N PRO A 384 13.41 -12.49 8.37
CA PRO A 384 14.10 -11.35 8.97
C PRO A 384 13.11 -10.26 9.44
N LEU A 385 13.34 -9.74 10.66
CA LEU A 385 12.54 -8.68 11.26
C LEU A 385 13.09 -7.28 10.95
N GLU A 386 12.22 -6.39 10.47
CA GLU A 386 12.40 -4.93 10.43
C GLU A 386 12.38 -4.34 11.85
N ARG A 387 11.49 -4.84 12.71
CA ARG A 387 11.28 -4.29 14.07
C ARG A 387 10.81 -5.37 15.07
N TRP A 388 11.15 -5.18 16.34
CA TRP A 388 10.66 -5.97 17.47
C TRP A 388 10.28 -5.02 18.61
N GLU A 389 9.05 -5.13 19.11
CA GLU A 389 8.48 -4.22 20.10
C GLU A 389 7.84 -5.02 21.24
N VAL A 390 8.24 -4.77 22.49
CA VAL A 390 7.65 -5.39 23.69
C VAL A 390 7.06 -4.31 24.60
N PRO A 391 5.75 -4.01 24.53
CA PRO A 391 5.16 -2.98 25.37
C PRO A 391 5.17 -3.39 26.85
N ASN A 392 5.78 -2.58 27.70
CA ASN A 392 5.78 -2.79 29.15
C ASN A 392 4.39 -2.52 29.75
N ASN A 393 3.52 -3.54 29.74
CA ASN A 393 2.22 -3.52 30.40
C ASN A 393 2.23 -4.47 31.61
N SER A 394 2.63 -3.97 32.78
CA SER A 394 2.64 -4.72 34.03
C SER A 394 1.25 -5.23 34.46
N LYS A 395 0.15 -4.65 33.97
CA LYS A 395 -1.23 -5.01 34.34
C LYS A 395 -1.90 -6.04 33.40
N ALA A 396 -1.26 -6.44 32.30
CA ALA A 396 -1.82 -7.42 31.36
C ALA A 396 -1.80 -8.86 31.90
N LYS A 397 -2.83 -9.66 31.59
CA LYS A 397 -2.87 -11.12 31.89
C LYS A 397 -1.93 -11.96 31.02
N ARG A 398 -1.52 -11.41 29.88
CA ARG A 398 -0.59 -12.03 28.92
C ARG A 398 0.58 -11.08 28.70
N PHE A 399 1.77 -11.61 28.49
CA PHE A 399 2.80 -10.86 27.79
C PHE A 399 2.37 -10.62 26.35
N ASN A 400 2.80 -9.50 25.79
CA ASN A 400 2.49 -9.07 24.43
C ASN A 400 3.77 -8.55 23.80
N ALA A 401 4.02 -8.93 22.55
CA ALA A 401 5.09 -8.40 21.72
C ALA A 401 4.63 -8.29 20.27
N TYR A 402 5.32 -7.50 19.46
CA TYR A 402 5.05 -7.33 18.05
C TYR A 402 6.34 -7.46 17.25
N GLY A 403 6.34 -8.37 16.28
CA GLY A 403 7.36 -8.41 15.23
C GLY A 403 6.84 -7.70 13.99
N ILE A 404 7.68 -6.91 13.32
CA ILE A 404 7.43 -6.47 11.95
C ILE A 404 8.48 -7.14 11.08
N PHE A 405 8.05 -7.96 10.14
CA PHE A 405 8.92 -8.59 9.14
C PHE A 405 9.22 -7.63 8.00
N PHE A 406 10.30 -7.87 7.27
CA PHE A 406 10.54 -7.12 6.03
C PHE A 406 9.53 -7.48 4.93
N ASP A 407 8.99 -8.70 4.92
CA ASP A 407 8.03 -9.23 3.95
C ASP A 407 6.79 -9.88 4.60
N GLU A 408 5.67 -9.94 3.86
CA GLU A 408 4.40 -10.45 4.38
C GLU A 408 4.36 -11.99 4.47
N SER A 409 5.10 -12.67 3.60
CA SER A 409 5.23 -14.13 3.60
C SER A 409 5.80 -14.65 4.92
N SER A 410 6.85 -14.02 5.45
CA SER A 410 7.45 -14.34 6.74
C SER A 410 6.47 -14.12 7.91
N ALA A 411 5.69 -13.03 7.88
CA ALA A 411 4.66 -12.75 8.88
C ALA A 411 3.55 -13.82 8.90
N ARG A 412 3.11 -14.27 7.72
CA ARG A 412 2.11 -15.35 7.57
C ARG A 412 2.68 -16.72 7.93
N ASN A 413 3.94 -17.00 7.58
CA ASN A 413 4.63 -18.22 7.98
C ASN A 413 4.78 -18.31 9.51
N ALA A 414 5.16 -17.21 10.18
CA ALA A 414 5.21 -17.14 11.64
C ALA A 414 3.83 -17.39 12.26
N ALA A 415 2.78 -16.69 11.80
CA ALA A 415 1.42 -16.86 12.31
C ALA A 415 0.82 -18.27 12.07
N SER A 416 1.23 -18.96 11.00
CA SER A 416 0.74 -20.31 10.69
C SER A 416 1.56 -21.44 11.32
N SER A 417 2.80 -21.19 11.75
CA SER A 417 3.71 -22.21 12.31
C SER A 417 3.95 -22.09 13.82
N LEU A 418 3.80 -20.89 14.39
CA LEU A 418 4.09 -20.62 15.80
C LEU A 418 2.82 -20.45 16.65
N ASN A 419 1.67 -20.21 16.03
CA ASN A 419 0.40 -20.09 16.74
C ASN A 419 -0.03 -21.44 17.33
N LYS A 420 -0.37 -21.44 18.63
CA LYS A 420 -0.60 -22.61 19.49
C LYS A 420 0.64 -23.49 19.76
N LYS A 421 1.84 -23.10 19.31
CA LYS A 421 3.11 -23.80 19.64
C LYS A 421 3.36 -23.70 21.15
N LEU A 422 3.75 -24.80 21.78
CA LEU A 422 4.14 -24.83 23.20
C LEU A 422 5.50 -24.15 23.38
N LEU A 423 5.69 -23.41 24.47
CA LEU A 423 6.92 -22.69 24.76
C LEU A 423 7.90 -23.57 25.54
N SER A 424 9.18 -23.54 25.17
CA SER A 424 10.23 -24.38 25.77
C SER A 424 10.40 -24.18 27.28
N PHE A 425 10.07 -23.00 27.78
CA PHE A 425 10.15 -22.63 29.20
C PHE A 425 8.87 -22.93 30.01
N SER A 426 7.79 -23.45 29.40
CA SER A 426 6.54 -23.74 30.13
C SER A 426 5.81 -24.97 29.58
N LYS A 427 5.51 -25.92 30.46
CA LYS A 427 4.80 -27.18 30.11
C LYS A 427 3.35 -26.98 29.68
N THR A 428 2.78 -25.78 29.90
CA THR A 428 1.36 -25.47 29.68
C THR A 428 1.14 -24.24 28.80
N THR A 429 2.09 -23.30 28.73
CA THR A 429 1.88 -22.03 28.02
C THR A 429 2.08 -22.17 26.52
N GLN A 430 1.00 -21.93 25.76
CA GLN A 430 1.04 -21.82 24.30
C GLN A 430 1.23 -20.37 23.85
N LEU A 431 2.05 -20.19 22.81
CA LEU A 431 2.19 -18.94 22.09
C LEU A 431 0.97 -18.70 21.19
N SER A 432 0.36 -17.53 21.29
CA SER A 432 -0.57 -17.02 20.27
C SER A 432 0.23 -16.17 19.29
N VAL A 433 0.08 -16.42 17.98
CA VAL A 433 0.63 -15.55 16.92
C VAL A 433 -0.46 -15.24 15.90
N SER A 434 -0.75 -13.96 15.68
CA SER A 434 -1.69 -13.47 14.67
C SER A 434 -1.04 -12.42 13.77
N VAL A 435 -1.45 -12.34 12.52
CA VAL A 435 -1.06 -11.24 11.62
C VAL A 435 -1.88 -10.00 11.98
N VAL A 436 -1.25 -8.83 12.03
CA VAL A 436 -1.89 -7.54 12.29
C VAL A 436 -1.99 -6.78 10.97
N ALA A 437 -3.20 -6.55 10.51
CA ALA A 437 -3.46 -5.68 9.37
C ALA A 437 -3.36 -4.21 9.81
N SER A 438 -2.55 -3.42 9.10
CA SER A 438 -2.32 -2.00 9.34
C SER A 438 -2.74 -1.16 8.13
N ALA A 439 -3.88 -0.47 8.20
CA ALA A 439 -4.30 0.51 7.21
C ALA A 439 -3.85 1.93 7.62
N LYS A 440 -2.93 2.54 6.87
CA LYS A 440 -2.50 3.93 7.00
C LYS A 440 -3.33 4.81 6.06
N PHE A 441 -3.96 5.87 6.52
CA PHE A 441 -4.67 6.87 5.70
C PHE A 441 -3.92 8.20 5.68
N LYS A 442 -3.89 8.88 4.54
CA LYS A 442 -3.37 10.25 4.37
C LYS A 442 -4.52 11.19 3.98
N ILE A 443 -4.96 12.02 4.92
CA ILE A 443 -6.18 12.84 4.80
C ILE A 443 -5.78 14.32 4.79
N LEU A 444 -6.35 15.14 3.90
CA LEU A 444 -6.13 16.60 3.93
C LEU A 444 -6.57 17.16 5.29
N ALA A 445 -5.73 18.00 5.92
CA ALA A 445 -5.95 18.47 7.28
C ALA A 445 -7.35 19.06 7.47
N LYS A 446 -7.75 20.02 6.62
CA LYS A 446 -9.10 20.62 6.64
C LYS A 446 -10.27 19.61 6.58
N ILE A 447 -10.12 18.48 5.88
CA ILE A 447 -11.14 17.41 5.85
C ILE A 447 -11.12 16.69 7.20
N TYR A 448 -9.94 16.30 7.67
CA TYR A 448 -9.77 15.64 8.96
C TYR A 448 -10.35 16.47 10.11
N ASP A 449 -9.98 17.75 10.20
CA ASP A 449 -10.41 18.67 11.26
C ASP A 449 -11.95 18.84 11.29
N MET A 450 -12.60 18.77 10.12
CA MET A 450 -14.06 18.77 10.02
C MET A 450 -14.68 17.45 10.48
N VAL A 451 -14.13 16.29 10.09
CA VAL A 451 -14.75 14.97 10.35
C VAL A 451 -14.22 14.23 11.59
N ARG A 452 -13.23 14.78 12.30
CA ARG A 452 -12.53 14.15 13.43
C ARG A 452 -13.47 13.63 14.52
N GLN A 453 -14.59 14.34 14.76
CA GLN A 453 -15.61 13.91 15.73
C GLN A 453 -16.32 12.62 15.30
N ARG A 454 -16.69 12.47 14.01
CA ARG A 454 -17.28 11.24 13.44
C ARG A 454 -16.33 10.03 13.61
N ILE A 455 -15.03 10.24 13.39
CA ILE A 455 -14.01 9.19 13.52
C ILE A 455 -13.79 8.83 15.00
N ASN A 456 -13.66 9.82 15.88
CA ASN A 456 -13.48 9.60 17.32
C ASN A 456 -14.67 8.88 17.96
N ALA A 457 -15.90 9.13 17.51
CA ALA A 457 -17.09 8.43 17.99
C ALA A 457 -17.08 6.91 17.73
N GLN A 458 -16.31 6.44 16.74
CA GLN A 458 -16.19 5.01 16.44
C GLN A 458 -15.12 4.28 17.29
N LYS A 459 -14.14 5.00 17.85
CA LYS A 459 -13.03 4.39 18.62
C LYS A 459 -13.51 3.40 19.69
N PRO A 460 -14.50 3.71 20.57
CA PRO A 460 -14.94 2.76 21.59
C PRO A 460 -15.56 1.45 21.05
N ALA A 461 -16.01 1.43 19.78
CA ALA A 461 -16.49 0.22 19.12
C ALA A 461 -15.35 -0.60 18.49
N TRP A 462 -14.29 0.07 18.04
CA TRP A 462 -13.06 -0.53 17.51
C TRP A 462 -12.15 -1.08 18.63
N ASP A 463 -11.99 -0.34 19.73
CA ASP A 463 -11.23 -0.77 20.91
C ASP A 463 -11.78 -2.08 21.50
N ARG A 464 -13.12 -2.21 21.54
CA ARG A 464 -13.83 -3.46 21.96
C ARG A 464 -13.58 -4.65 21.04
N GLN A 465 -13.11 -4.41 19.82
CA GLN A 465 -12.73 -5.43 18.82
C GLN A 465 -11.21 -5.59 18.69
N TYR A 466 -10.44 -4.99 19.61
CA TYR A 466 -8.97 -4.93 19.60
C TYR A 466 -8.36 -4.22 18.36
N ILE A 467 -9.12 -3.33 17.74
CA ILE A 467 -8.69 -2.51 16.60
C ILE A 467 -8.28 -1.13 17.13
N ARG A 468 -6.98 -0.82 17.07
CA ARG A 468 -6.40 0.43 17.54
C ARG A 468 -6.37 1.46 16.41
N LEU A 469 -6.90 2.67 16.67
CA LEU A 469 -6.66 3.84 15.82
C LEU A 469 -5.62 4.76 16.48
N SER A 470 -4.48 4.95 15.81
CA SER A 470 -3.48 5.96 16.15
C SER A 470 -3.59 7.17 15.22
N GLU A 471 -3.44 8.38 15.78
CA GLU A 471 -3.36 9.65 15.07
C GLU A 471 -1.90 10.12 15.03
N PHE A 472 -1.43 10.56 13.86
CA PHE A 472 -0.11 11.18 13.70
C PHE A 472 -0.30 12.56 13.05
N PRO A 473 -0.02 13.66 13.76
CA PRO A 473 0.05 14.98 13.14
C PRO A 473 1.25 15.02 12.18
N CYS A 474 1.22 15.92 11.20
CA CYS A 474 2.32 16.11 10.26
C CYS A 474 2.58 17.61 10.09
N LYS A 475 3.83 18.00 9.83
CA LYS A 475 4.24 19.41 9.65
C LYS A 475 3.87 19.90 8.23
N GLY A 476 2.60 19.75 7.84
CA GLY A 476 2.10 20.03 6.48
C GLY A 476 0.59 19.86 6.31
N GLN A 477 0.11 19.88 5.06
CA GLN A 477 -1.33 19.94 4.71
C GLN A 477 -2.16 18.66 4.97
N TYR A 478 -1.62 17.66 5.67
CA TYR A 478 -2.22 16.34 5.83
C TYR A 478 -2.12 15.84 7.28
N HIS A 479 -3.12 15.08 7.71
CA HIS A 479 -3.04 14.22 8.89
C HIS A 479 -2.87 12.75 8.45
N ILE A 480 -2.12 11.97 9.23
CA ILE A 480 -1.99 10.53 9.03
C ILE A 480 -2.75 9.79 10.12
N LEU A 481 -3.62 8.87 9.71
CA LEU A 481 -4.29 7.92 10.61
C LEU A 481 -3.72 6.53 10.39
N LYS A 482 -3.54 5.74 11.46
CA LYS A 482 -3.14 4.33 11.36
C LYS A 482 -4.12 3.45 12.14
N LEU A 483 -4.83 2.60 11.42
CA LEU A 483 -5.77 1.62 11.95
C LEU A 483 -5.08 0.24 11.97
N GLU A 484 -4.85 -0.33 13.15
CA GLU A 484 -4.21 -1.64 13.32
C GLU A 484 -5.14 -2.65 14.03
N GLY A 485 -5.17 -3.90 13.59
CA GLY A 485 -5.82 -4.98 14.32
C GLY A 485 -5.56 -6.36 13.70
N ASP A 486 -5.66 -7.43 14.48
CA ASP A 486 -5.54 -8.81 13.99
C ASP A 486 -6.90 -9.43 13.58
N ASN A 487 -7.99 -8.89 14.12
CA ASN A 487 -9.36 -9.08 13.62
C ASN A 487 -9.53 -8.45 12.21
N HIS A 488 -9.03 -9.13 11.17
CA HIS A 488 -9.05 -8.63 9.78
C HIS A 488 -10.46 -8.20 9.31
N PRO A 489 -11.56 -8.97 9.52
CA PRO A 489 -12.90 -8.54 9.09
C PRO A 489 -13.40 -7.27 9.82
N GLY A 490 -13.01 -7.09 11.08
CA GLY A 490 -13.27 -5.86 11.82
C GLY A 490 -12.46 -4.68 11.28
N VAL A 491 -11.17 -4.89 10.93
CA VAL A 491 -10.32 -3.88 10.31
C VAL A 491 -10.88 -3.43 8.96
N VAL A 492 -11.41 -4.34 8.12
CA VAL A 492 -12.10 -3.96 6.86
C VAL A 492 -13.28 -3.02 7.14
N LYS A 493 -14.20 -3.39 8.03
CA LYS A 493 -15.38 -2.57 8.36
C LYS A 493 -15.02 -1.21 8.96
N ALA A 494 -14.00 -1.18 9.83
CA ALA A 494 -13.48 0.06 10.41
C ALA A 494 -12.81 0.95 9.35
N LYS A 495 -12.07 0.35 8.41
CA LYS A 495 -11.46 1.02 7.26
C LYS A 495 -12.51 1.61 6.32
N GLU A 496 -13.51 0.83 5.90
CA GLU A 496 -14.65 1.27 5.08
C GLU A 496 -15.43 2.42 5.74
N CYS A 497 -15.56 2.41 7.07
CA CYS A 497 -16.16 3.49 7.83
C CYS A 497 -15.34 4.80 7.72
N ILE A 498 -14.02 4.73 7.87
CA ILE A 498 -13.11 5.88 7.67
C ILE A 498 -13.19 6.37 6.22
N GLU A 499 -13.13 5.48 5.22
CA GLU A 499 -13.30 5.83 3.80
C GLU A 499 -14.61 6.58 3.55
N LYS A 500 -15.75 6.06 4.04
CA LYS A 500 -17.05 6.69 3.86
C LYS A 500 -17.10 8.10 4.48
N ILE A 501 -16.53 8.28 5.67
CA ILE A 501 -16.45 9.57 6.35
C ILE A 501 -15.55 10.56 5.57
N VAL A 502 -14.43 10.08 5.02
CA VAL A 502 -13.42 10.90 4.32
C VAL A 502 -13.76 11.15 2.83
N LYS A 503 -14.66 10.36 2.23
CA LYS A 503 -15.19 10.56 0.88
C LYS A 503 -16.22 11.69 0.80
N GLY A 504 -16.84 12.04 1.92
CA GLY A 504 -17.88 13.06 2.03
C GLY A 504 -19.20 12.66 1.37
N GLU A 505 -20.26 13.40 1.70
CA GLU A 505 -21.56 13.21 1.06
C GLU A 505 -21.55 13.96 -0.29
N VAL A 506 -22.04 13.33 -1.37
CA VAL A 506 -22.08 13.95 -2.72
C VAL A 506 -23.36 14.77 -2.87
N VAL A 507 -23.24 16.01 -3.32
CA VAL A 507 -24.38 16.91 -3.58
C VAL A 507 -25.16 16.39 -4.79
N ARG A 508 -26.47 16.16 -4.62
CA ARG A 508 -27.35 15.55 -5.63
C ARG A 508 -28.63 16.33 -5.82
N MET A 509 -29.01 16.52 -7.08
CA MET A 509 -30.24 17.19 -7.52
C MET A 509 -31.00 16.20 -8.41
N GLU A 510 -32.26 15.89 -8.07
CA GLU A 510 -33.12 14.97 -8.83
C GLU A 510 -32.47 13.59 -9.12
N GLY A 511 -31.63 13.12 -8.19
CA GLY A 511 -30.89 11.86 -8.31
C GLY A 511 -29.61 11.91 -9.16
N LYS A 512 -29.28 13.05 -9.79
CA LYS A 512 -28.04 13.30 -10.55
C LYS A 512 -27.05 14.10 -9.69
N ASP A 513 -25.74 13.89 -9.86
CA ASP A 513 -24.71 14.61 -9.09
C ASP A 513 -24.64 16.09 -9.56
N LEU A 514 -24.61 17.05 -8.62
CA LEU A 514 -24.61 18.48 -8.95
C LEU A 514 -23.25 18.88 -9.54
N ARG A 515 -23.23 19.17 -10.85
CA ARG A 515 -21.99 19.45 -11.58
C ARG A 515 -21.35 20.77 -11.15
N CYS A 516 -20.13 20.71 -10.64
CA CYS A 516 -19.40 21.92 -10.20
C CYS A 516 -18.83 22.75 -11.34
N GLY A 517 -18.67 22.17 -12.55
CA GLY A 517 -18.21 22.89 -13.74
C GLY A 517 -16.85 23.57 -13.55
N ASN A 518 -16.66 24.72 -14.21
CA ASN A 518 -15.42 25.52 -14.15
C ASN A 518 -15.31 26.38 -12.87
N PHE A 519 -15.63 25.80 -11.70
CA PHE A 519 -15.60 26.49 -10.41
C PHE A 519 -14.19 27.03 -10.09
N ARG A 520 -14.01 28.36 -10.19
CA ARG A 520 -12.76 29.02 -9.83
C ARG A 520 -12.74 29.32 -8.34
N LYS A 521 -11.72 28.83 -7.64
CA LYS A 521 -11.52 29.06 -6.18
C LYS A 521 -11.41 30.54 -5.82
N ASP A 522 -11.03 31.38 -6.77
CA ASP A 522 -10.77 32.81 -6.57
C ASP A 522 -11.92 33.71 -7.11
N GLY A 523 -13.06 33.09 -7.49
CA GLY A 523 -14.23 33.77 -8.05
C GLY A 523 -15.16 34.42 -7.01
N LYS A 524 -16.19 35.15 -7.49
CA LYS A 524 -17.26 35.70 -6.62
C LYS A 524 -18.09 34.59 -5.99
N GLU A 525 -18.16 33.45 -6.69
CA GLU A 525 -18.90 32.23 -6.40
C GLU A 525 -18.34 31.56 -5.14
N PHE A 526 -17.02 31.62 -4.94
CA PHE A 526 -16.35 31.10 -3.75
C PHE A 526 -16.83 31.79 -2.46
N LYS A 527 -17.12 33.10 -2.50
CA LYS A 527 -17.70 33.82 -1.35
C LYS A 527 -19.12 33.36 -1.02
N LYS A 528 -19.92 32.98 -2.02
CA LYS A 528 -21.24 32.36 -1.78
C LYS A 528 -21.08 30.99 -1.11
N VAL A 529 -20.16 30.14 -1.62
CA VAL A 529 -19.88 28.82 -1.01
C VAL A 529 -19.41 28.97 0.43
N GLN A 530 -18.51 29.92 0.73
CA GLN A 530 -18.10 30.23 2.11
C GLN A 530 -19.26 30.69 2.99
N ALA A 531 -20.27 31.39 2.46
CA ALA A 531 -21.47 31.73 3.22
C ALA A 531 -22.32 30.49 3.56
N ILE A 532 -22.44 29.55 2.62
CA ILE A 532 -23.12 28.25 2.83
C ILE A 532 -22.36 27.41 3.88
N GLU A 533 -21.04 27.27 3.74
CA GLU A 533 -20.16 26.60 4.72
C GLU A 533 -20.35 27.18 6.13
N ASN A 534 -20.32 28.50 6.26
CA ASN A 534 -20.50 29.20 7.53
C ASN A 534 -21.94 29.11 8.08
N THR A 535 -22.95 28.93 7.24
CA THR A 535 -24.35 28.78 7.66
C THR A 535 -24.59 27.39 8.24
N PHE A 536 -24.27 26.33 7.49
CA PHE A 536 -24.55 24.94 7.89
C PHE A 536 -23.43 24.28 8.71
N LYS A 537 -22.32 25.00 8.98
CA LYS A 537 -21.12 24.51 9.68
C LYS A 537 -20.50 23.27 9.01
N VAL A 538 -20.50 23.28 7.68
CA VAL A 538 -19.91 22.25 6.82
C VAL A 538 -18.69 22.79 6.08
N LEU A 539 -17.87 21.89 5.54
CA LEU A 539 -16.84 22.18 4.55
C LEU A 539 -17.31 21.65 3.19
N ILE A 540 -17.20 22.45 2.13
CA ILE A 540 -17.63 22.10 0.78
C ILE A 540 -16.39 22.09 -0.12
N ILE A 541 -16.13 20.95 -0.76
CA ILE A 541 -14.99 20.79 -1.69
C ILE A 541 -15.50 20.46 -3.08
N PRO A 542 -15.20 21.27 -4.12
CA PRO A 542 -15.40 20.86 -5.49
C PRO A 542 -14.40 19.75 -5.84
N ASP A 543 -14.92 18.57 -6.14
CA ASP A 543 -14.21 17.47 -6.79
C ASP A 543 -14.17 17.76 -8.29
N ILE A 544 -13.19 18.58 -8.68
CA ILE A 544 -13.04 19.08 -10.06
C ILE A 544 -12.89 17.92 -11.06
N ARG A 545 -12.23 16.81 -10.65
CA ARG A 545 -12.03 15.64 -11.51
C ARG A 545 -13.33 14.92 -11.83
N LYS A 546 -14.19 14.69 -10.83
CA LYS A 546 -15.49 14.04 -11.07
C LYS A 546 -16.59 15.04 -11.45
N SER A 547 -16.27 16.34 -11.49
CA SER A 547 -17.20 17.46 -11.62
C SER A 547 -18.33 17.40 -10.58
N GLN A 548 -18.00 17.26 -9.29
CA GLN A 548 -18.99 17.14 -8.20
C GLN A 548 -18.71 18.14 -7.06
N PHE A 549 -19.69 18.37 -6.19
CA PHE A 549 -19.44 18.94 -4.85
C PHE A 549 -19.50 17.84 -3.78
N ARG A 550 -18.55 17.86 -2.85
CA ARG A 550 -18.48 17.00 -1.66
C ARG A 550 -18.70 17.82 -0.40
N VAL A 551 -19.63 17.40 0.45
CA VAL A 551 -19.95 18.06 1.73
C VAL A 551 -19.41 17.23 2.89
N PHE A 552 -18.75 17.91 3.83
CA PHE A 552 -18.20 17.33 5.04
C PHE A 552 -18.76 18.07 6.25
N GLY A 553 -19.41 17.34 7.15
CA GLY A 553 -19.92 17.85 8.42
C GLY A 553 -19.20 17.22 9.62
N ARG A 554 -19.26 17.92 10.76
CA ARG A 554 -18.85 17.40 12.08
C ARG A 554 -19.64 16.17 12.53
N GLU A 555 -20.87 16.06 12.03
CA GLU A 555 -21.76 14.93 12.17
C GLU A 555 -22.18 14.41 10.78
N ALA A 556 -23.06 13.42 10.72
CA ALA A 556 -23.69 13.02 9.46
C ALA A 556 -24.66 14.13 9.03
N VAL A 557 -24.47 14.71 7.84
CA VAL A 557 -25.31 15.81 7.35
C VAL A 557 -26.71 15.24 7.02
N PRO A 558 -27.81 15.77 7.61
CA PRO A 558 -29.16 15.31 7.31
C PRO A 558 -29.50 15.50 5.83
N LYS A 559 -30.39 14.65 5.28
CA LYS A 559 -30.83 14.75 3.87
C LYS A 559 -31.44 16.11 3.56
N GLU A 560 -32.33 16.59 4.41
CA GLU A 560 -32.96 17.92 4.32
C GLU A 560 -31.91 19.04 4.28
N THR A 561 -30.85 18.94 5.07
CA THR A 561 -29.73 19.90 5.07
C THR A 561 -28.89 19.79 3.80
N LEU A 562 -28.63 18.58 3.28
CA LEU A 562 -27.99 18.39 1.98
C LEU A 562 -28.83 18.95 0.84
N GLU A 563 -30.16 18.83 0.89
CA GLU A 563 -31.08 19.39 -0.11
C GLU A 563 -31.13 20.92 -0.06
N GLN A 564 -31.08 21.53 1.13
CA GLN A 564 -30.94 22.98 1.29
C GLN A 564 -29.58 23.47 0.77
N ILE A 565 -28.49 22.76 1.08
CA ILE A 565 -27.15 23.03 0.53
C ILE A 565 -27.16 22.86 -1.00
N THR A 566 -27.86 21.85 -1.54
CA THR A 566 -27.97 21.63 -2.99
C THR A 566 -28.62 22.83 -3.68
N LYS A 567 -29.75 23.33 -3.16
CA LYS A 567 -30.46 24.51 -3.70
C LYS A 567 -29.58 25.76 -3.65
N LEU A 568 -28.94 26.03 -2.52
CA LEU A 568 -28.06 27.20 -2.38
C LEU A 568 -26.79 27.09 -3.23
N LEU A 569 -26.27 25.87 -3.48
CA LEU A 569 -25.19 25.64 -4.44
C LEU A 569 -25.67 25.74 -5.89
N GLN A 570 -26.92 25.39 -6.20
CA GLN A 570 -27.53 25.63 -7.50
C GLN A 570 -27.56 27.14 -7.80
N ASP A 571 -27.88 27.99 -6.82
CA ASP A 571 -27.76 29.46 -6.92
C ASP A 571 -26.31 29.98 -7.02
N CYS A 572 -25.31 29.10 -6.86
CA CYS A 572 -23.87 29.41 -7.02
C CYS A 572 -23.29 28.90 -8.34
N VAL A 573 -23.97 27.99 -9.02
CA VAL A 573 -23.67 27.53 -10.38
C VAL A 573 -24.54 28.36 -11.35
N SER A 574 -24.10 28.59 -12.59
CA SER A 574 -24.95 29.28 -13.58
C SER A 574 -26.24 28.49 -13.80
N GLU A 575 -27.41 29.16 -13.79
CA GLU A 575 -28.71 28.54 -14.07
C GLU A 575 -28.60 27.63 -15.29
N SER A 576 -28.91 26.34 -15.16
CA SER A 576 -28.76 25.35 -16.23
C SER A 576 -30.10 24.73 -16.60
N HIS A 577 -30.81 25.39 -17.51
CA HIS A 577 -32.12 24.96 -17.99
C HIS A 577 -31.99 23.88 -19.06
N VAL A 578 -32.95 22.96 -19.16
CA VAL A 578 -32.89 21.80 -20.08
C VAL A 578 -34.00 21.87 -21.12
N ILE A 579 -33.66 21.55 -22.37
CA ILE A 579 -34.60 21.30 -23.47
C ILE A 579 -34.39 19.85 -23.93
N GLU A 580 -35.28 18.94 -23.52
CA GLU A 580 -35.28 17.55 -24.00
C GLU A 580 -35.80 17.51 -25.46
N LEU A 581 -35.14 16.75 -26.33
CA LEU A 581 -35.40 16.69 -27.77
C LEU A 581 -35.97 15.34 -28.20
N ASN A 582 -37.09 15.36 -28.92
CA ASN A 582 -37.55 14.21 -29.71
C ASN A 582 -36.67 14.01 -30.95
N ASP A 583 -36.85 12.91 -31.70
CA ASP A 583 -36.01 12.59 -32.87
C ASP A 583 -36.06 13.60 -34.02
N VAL A 584 -37.12 14.41 -34.12
CA VAL A 584 -37.22 15.47 -35.14
C VAL A 584 -36.44 16.70 -34.70
N ASP A 585 -36.55 17.09 -33.43
CA ASP A 585 -35.86 18.25 -32.88
C ASP A 585 -34.37 17.97 -32.67
N PHE A 586 -34.01 16.73 -32.33
CA PHE A 586 -32.64 16.22 -32.33
C PHE A 586 -32.01 16.34 -33.73
N ARG A 587 -32.73 15.90 -34.77
CA ARG A 587 -32.26 15.98 -36.16
C ARG A 587 -32.17 17.42 -36.67
N TRP A 588 -33.08 18.30 -36.26
CA TRP A 588 -32.97 19.74 -36.52
C TRP A 588 -31.71 20.33 -35.86
N ALA A 589 -31.50 20.02 -34.58
CA ALA A 589 -30.38 20.56 -33.81
C ALA A 589 -29.04 20.13 -34.42
N SER A 590 -28.84 18.83 -34.69
CA SER A 590 -27.63 18.30 -35.33
C SER A 590 -27.41 18.80 -36.76
N ASN A 591 -28.46 19.20 -37.49
CA ASN A 591 -28.36 19.75 -38.85
C ASN A 591 -28.18 21.29 -38.84
N GLY A 592 -27.38 21.82 -37.91
CA GLY A 592 -27.07 23.24 -37.80
C GLY A 592 -28.12 24.10 -37.07
N GLY A 593 -29.18 23.50 -36.54
CA GLY A 593 -30.14 24.18 -35.66
C GLY A 593 -29.52 24.57 -34.32
N PHE A 594 -28.66 23.73 -33.75
CA PHE A 594 -27.91 24.04 -32.53
C PHE A 594 -26.86 25.15 -32.78
N ARG A 595 -26.19 25.12 -33.94
CA ARG A 595 -25.31 26.21 -34.41
C ARG A 595 -26.02 27.56 -34.52
N PHE A 596 -27.26 27.59 -35.04
CA PHE A 596 -28.10 28.80 -35.02
C PHE A 596 -28.42 29.24 -33.58
N LEU A 597 -28.76 28.30 -32.70
CA LEU A 597 -29.08 28.59 -31.31
C LEU A 597 -27.87 29.16 -30.54
N ARG A 598 -26.65 28.64 -30.74
CA ARG A 598 -25.42 29.23 -30.19
C ARG A 598 -25.16 30.65 -30.72
N SER A 599 -25.34 30.91 -32.02
CA SER A 599 -25.07 32.25 -32.59
C SER A 599 -26.04 33.34 -32.11
N GLN A 600 -27.25 32.98 -31.66
CA GLN A 600 -28.21 33.92 -31.08
C GLN A 600 -28.09 34.12 -29.57
N LEU A 601 -27.52 33.16 -28.84
CA LEU A 601 -27.39 33.22 -27.37
C LEU A 601 -25.98 33.62 -26.90
N GLY A 602 -24.95 33.36 -27.71
CA GLY A 602 -23.55 33.61 -27.38
C GLY A 602 -22.79 32.36 -26.93
N ASP A 603 -21.48 32.41 -27.13
CA ASP A 603 -20.58 31.29 -26.86
C ASP A 603 -20.50 30.95 -25.37
N GLY A 604 -20.64 29.65 -25.06
CA GLY A 604 -20.60 29.13 -23.69
C GLY A 604 -21.90 29.28 -22.90
N ILE A 605 -23.00 29.73 -23.51
CA ILE A 605 -24.34 29.75 -22.89
C ILE A 605 -25.13 28.48 -23.24
N ALA A 606 -25.12 28.01 -24.48
CA ALA A 606 -25.78 26.77 -24.88
C ALA A 606 -24.79 25.62 -25.10
N PHE A 607 -25.15 24.43 -24.65
CA PHE A 607 -24.38 23.18 -24.77
C PHE A 607 -25.27 22.05 -25.26
N PHE A 608 -24.71 21.13 -26.05
CA PHE A 608 -25.35 19.86 -26.36
C PHE A 608 -24.97 18.80 -25.30
N ASP A 609 -25.90 17.92 -24.95
CA ASP A 609 -25.71 16.85 -23.95
C ASP A 609 -26.32 15.56 -24.50
N ILE A 610 -25.64 14.95 -25.49
CA ILE A 610 -26.05 13.67 -26.08
C ILE A 610 -25.36 12.51 -25.37
N THR A 611 -26.16 11.58 -24.85
CA THR A 611 -25.70 10.28 -24.36
C THR A 611 -26.68 9.19 -24.79
N SER A 612 -26.32 7.91 -24.66
CA SER A 612 -27.21 6.78 -24.97
C SER A 612 -28.51 6.71 -24.14
N ARG A 613 -28.72 7.65 -23.19
CA ARG A 613 -29.96 7.81 -22.42
C ARG A 613 -30.65 9.17 -22.58
N TYR A 614 -30.00 10.19 -23.14
CA TYR A 614 -30.51 11.58 -23.16
C TYR A 614 -30.16 12.27 -24.48
N LYS A 615 -31.12 13.01 -25.04
CA LYS A 615 -30.99 13.82 -26.27
C LYS A 615 -31.47 15.23 -25.95
N ARG A 616 -30.59 16.16 -25.59
CA ARG A 616 -31.02 17.45 -25.02
C ARG A 616 -30.03 18.60 -25.18
N ILE A 617 -30.56 19.81 -25.12
CA ILE A 617 -29.79 21.06 -25.04
C ILE A 617 -29.80 21.53 -23.58
N LEU A 618 -28.64 21.97 -23.08
CA LEU A 618 -28.45 22.57 -21.77
C LEU A 618 -28.12 24.07 -21.95
N ILE A 619 -28.99 24.94 -21.46
CA ILE A 619 -28.81 26.40 -21.49
C ILE A 619 -28.28 26.85 -20.13
N ARG A 620 -26.97 27.10 -20.03
CA ARG A 620 -26.29 27.70 -18.87
C ARG A 620 -26.38 29.24 -18.89
N GLY A 621 -27.59 29.74 -19.10
CA GLY A 621 -27.92 31.16 -19.20
C GLY A 621 -29.11 31.51 -18.31
N SER A 622 -29.50 32.78 -18.34
CA SER A 622 -30.69 33.23 -17.61
C SER A 622 -31.96 32.57 -18.15
N LYS A 623 -33.04 32.63 -17.37
CA LYS A 623 -34.38 32.25 -17.85
C LYS A 623 -34.83 32.98 -19.12
N ALA A 624 -34.30 34.16 -19.44
CA ALA A 624 -34.55 34.83 -20.72
C ALA A 624 -33.84 34.12 -21.89
N ASP A 625 -32.61 33.66 -21.68
CA ASP A 625 -31.84 32.88 -22.66
C ASP A 625 -32.49 31.51 -22.91
N TYR A 626 -33.04 30.88 -21.88
CA TYR A 626 -33.85 29.67 -22.02
C TYR A 626 -35.14 29.91 -22.82
N ASN A 627 -35.88 30.98 -22.55
CA ASN A 627 -37.09 31.32 -23.30
C ASN A 627 -36.77 31.60 -24.78
N ASN A 628 -35.65 32.27 -25.06
CA ASN A 628 -35.16 32.52 -26.42
C ASN A 628 -34.73 31.20 -27.10
N ALA A 629 -33.99 30.33 -26.41
CA ALA A 629 -33.65 28.99 -26.87
C ALA A 629 -34.90 28.18 -27.25
N MET A 630 -35.91 28.14 -26.39
CA MET A 630 -37.19 27.46 -26.65
C MET A 630 -37.91 28.02 -27.88
N ALA A 631 -37.91 29.34 -28.09
CA ALA A 631 -38.48 29.97 -29.29
C ALA A 631 -37.70 29.60 -30.57
N ILE A 632 -36.37 29.48 -30.49
CA ILE A 632 -35.52 29.04 -31.60
C ILE A 632 -35.80 27.57 -31.96
N VAL A 633 -35.87 26.68 -30.97
CA VAL A 633 -36.21 25.25 -31.17
C VAL A 633 -37.62 25.12 -31.77
N ALA A 634 -38.61 25.83 -31.22
CA ALA A 634 -39.99 25.78 -31.71
C ALA A 634 -40.15 26.32 -33.14
N THR A 635 -39.38 27.35 -33.52
CA THR A 635 -39.39 27.90 -34.90
C THR A 635 -38.48 27.15 -35.88
N LYS A 636 -37.72 26.15 -35.41
CA LYS A 636 -36.84 25.26 -36.21
C LYS A 636 -35.93 26.00 -37.19
N LYS A 637 -35.45 27.18 -36.80
CA LYS A 637 -34.50 27.98 -37.58
C LYS A 637 -33.15 27.28 -37.67
N ILE A 638 -32.54 27.31 -38.84
CA ILE A 638 -31.21 26.76 -39.12
C ILE A 638 -30.40 27.92 -39.71
N MET A 639 -29.08 27.99 -39.46
CA MET A 639 -28.25 28.97 -40.16
C MET A 639 -28.26 28.65 -41.66
N PRO A 640 -28.42 29.66 -42.55
CA PRO A 640 -28.15 29.48 -43.97
C PRO A 640 -26.77 28.85 -44.16
N ARG A 641 -26.64 27.94 -45.13
CA ARG A 641 -25.33 27.52 -45.62
C ARG A 641 -24.78 28.64 -46.50
N ASP A 642 -23.62 29.17 -46.15
CA ASP A 642 -22.83 29.94 -47.10
C ASP A 642 -22.41 28.98 -48.23
N ALA A 643 -22.92 29.22 -49.43
CA ALA A 643 -22.79 28.27 -50.55
C ALA A 643 -21.35 28.23 -51.12
N ASP A 644 -20.55 29.27 -50.88
CA ASP A 644 -19.23 29.46 -51.45
C ASP A 644 -18.10 29.07 -50.47
N ASN A 645 -17.93 27.77 -50.21
CA ASN A 645 -16.61 27.13 -50.02
C ASN A 645 -16.72 25.59 -49.92
N LEU A 646 -16.61 24.90 -51.06
CA LEU A 646 -16.46 23.43 -51.10
C LEU A 646 -15.05 23.01 -50.63
N SER A 647 -14.84 22.95 -49.31
CA SER A 647 -13.54 22.58 -48.70
C SER A 647 -13.61 21.37 -47.74
N GLY A 648 -14.26 20.29 -48.17
CA GLY A 648 -13.84 18.89 -47.89
C GLY A 648 -13.78 18.36 -46.44
N MET A 649 -14.24 19.11 -45.44
CA MET A 649 -14.16 18.74 -44.03
C MET A 649 -15.41 18.00 -43.53
N GLU A 650 -15.74 16.83 -44.10
CA GLU A 650 -16.81 15.97 -43.56
C GLU A 650 -16.38 15.21 -42.31
N CYS A 651 -17.27 15.14 -41.31
CA CYS A 651 -17.09 14.36 -40.08
C CYS A 651 -17.06 12.84 -40.38
N PRO A 652 -16.04 12.09 -39.93
CA PRO A 652 -15.89 10.66 -40.20
C PRO A 652 -17.01 9.76 -39.66
N THR A 653 -17.77 10.23 -38.66
CA THR A 653 -18.74 9.42 -37.91
C THR A 653 -20.17 9.58 -38.45
N CYS A 654 -20.53 10.79 -38.90
CA CYS A 654 -21.89 11.12 -39.34
C CYS A 654 -21.99 11.63 -40.78
N PHE A 655 -20.86 11.76 -41.49
CA PHE A 655 -20.78 12.24 -42.89
C PHE A 655 -21.42 13.61 -43.12
N CYS A 656 -21.50 14.42 -42.07
CA CYS A 656 -22.03 15.79 -42.09
C CYS A 656 -20.90 16.81 -41.91
N GLU A 657 -21.22 18.08 -42.18
CA GLU A 657 -20.42 19.23 -41.78
C GLU A 657 -20.26 19.24 -40.23
N PRO A 658 -19.04 19.28 -39.66
CA PRO A 658 -18.84 19.17 -38.22
C PRO A 658 -19.47 20.29 -37.40
N ASP A 659 -20.42 19.94 -36.53
CA ASP A 659 -20.95 20.84 -35.50
C ASP A 659 -20.11 20.77 -34.22
N GLU A 660 -19.75 21.92 -33.65
CA GLU A 660 -18.66 22.07 -32.67
C GLU A 660 -17.35 21.35 -33.12
N PRO A 661 -16.66 21.85 -34.17
CA PRO A 661 -15.58 21.12 -34.87
C PRO A 661 -14.35 20.85 -34.00
N ILE A 662 -14.14 19.57 -33.63
CA ILE A 662 -12.94 19.08 -32.93
C ILE A 662 -11.91 18.61 -33.96
N ARG A 663 -10.78 19.31 -34.08
CA ARG A 663 -9.66 18.93 -34.97
C ARG A 663 -8.60 18.12 -34.20
N MET A 664 -8.49 16.84 -34.52
CA MET A 664 -7.51 15.95 -33.91
C MET A 664 -6.11 16.12 -34.53
N SER A 665 -5.06 15.59 -33.89
CA SER A 665 -3.69 15.61 -34.42
C SER A 665 -3.46 14.75 -35.68
N CYS A 666 -4.50 14.07 -36.18
CA CYS A 666 -4.54 13.43 -37.49
C CYS A 666 -5.13 14.35 -38.59
N ASP A 667 -5.33 15.64 -38.28
CA ASP A 667 -5.96 16.69 -39.09
C ASP A 667 -7.42 16.46 -39.51
N HIS A 668 -8.01 15.30 -39.19
CA HIS A 668 -9.43 15.05 -39.33
C HIS A 668 -10.25 15.77 -38.25
N VAL A 669 -11.41 16.28 -38.66
CA VAL A 669 -12.34 17.05 -37.84
C VAL A 669 -13.60 16.23 -37.54
N TYR A 670 -14.08 16.27 -36.31
CA TYR A 670 -15.26 15.55 -35.82
C TYR A 670 -16.28 16.55 -35.27
N CYS A 671 -17.57 16.20 -35.27
CA CYS A 671 -18.51 16.88 -34.38
C CYS A 671 -18.18 16.49 -32.93
N SER A 672 -18.42 17.40 -31.97
CA SER A 672 -18.17 17.16 -30.54
C SER A 672 -18.77 15.84 -30.05
N ASP A 673 -20.08 15.67 -30.15
CA ASP A 673 -20.76 14.43 -29.71
C ASP A 673 -20.39 13.20 -30.55
N CYS A 674 -20.01 13.39 -31.82
CA CYS A 674 -19.54 12.28 -32.68
C CYS A 674 -18.19 11.72 -32.22
N PHE A 675 -17.34 12.56 -31.60
CA PHE A 675 -16.12 12.12 -30.94
C PHE A 675 -16.45 11.40 -29.62
N VAL A 676 -17.33 11.97 -28.79
CA VAL A 676 -17.77 11.34 -27.52
C VAL A 676 -18.37 9.95 -27.76
N GLN A 677 -19.29 9.82 -28.71
CA GLN A 677 -19.97 8.55 -29.03
C GLN A 677 -19.01 7.50 -29.59
N MET A 678 -18.04 7.90 -30.42
CA MET A 678 -16.98 7.00 -30.91
C MET A 678 -16.14 6.44 -29.76
N CYS A 679 -15.72 7.29 -28.82
CA CYS A 679 -14.97 6.89 -27.63
C CYS A 679 -15.80 5.98 -26.69
N VAL A 680 -17.10 6.26 -26.53
CA VAL A 680 -18.04 5.43 -25.75
C VAL A 680 -18.29 4.07 -26.41
N ALA A 681 -18.37 4.00 -27.73
CA ALA A 681 -18.58 2.74 -28.46
C ALA A 681 -17.42 1.75 -28.25
N GLU A 682 -16.17 2.24 -28.17
CA GLU A 682 -14.98 1.39 -27.94
C GLU A 682 -15.06 0.64 -26.60
N MET A 683 -15.72 1.19 -25.57
CA MET A 683 -15.98 0.50 -24.29
C MET A 683 -16.85 -0.75 -24.41
N THR A 684 -17.53 -0.94 -25.55
CA THR A 684 -18.41 -2.09 -25.83
C THR A 684 -17.86 -3.03 -26.90
N ALA A 685 -16.64 -2.78 -27.39
CA ALA A 685 -16.04 -3.55 -28.48
C ALA A 685 -15.33 -4.83 -27.98
N ASP A 686 -15.54 -5.96 -28.65
CA ASP A 686 -14.93 -7.26 -28.30
C ASP A 686 -13.47 -7.43 -28.80
N ARG A 687 -12.92 -6.39 -29.43
CA ARG A 687 -11.52 -6.33 -29.88
C ARG A 687 -10.57 -5.88 -28.76
N GLU A 688 -9.27 -5.89 -29.06
CA GLU A 688 -8.30 -5.09 -28.29
C GLU A 688 -8.71 -3.61 -28.29
N PHE A 689 -8.77 -3.00 -27.11
CA PHE A 689 -9.30 -1.65 -26.92
C PHE A 689 -8.38 -0.59 -27.54
N GLN A 690 -8.83 0.14 -28.57
CA GLN A 690 -8.03 1.23 -29.14
C GLN A 690 -8.88 2.34 -29.79
N ILE A 691 -8.95 3.48 -29.12
CA ILE A 691 -9.58 4.69 -29.67
C ILE A 691 -8.66 5.29 -30.76
N CYS A 692 -9.04 5.15 -32.03
CA CYS A 692 -8.26 5.58 -33.17
C CYS A 692 -9.13 6.23 -34.26
N CYS A 693 -8.50 7.00 -35.16
CA CYS A 693 -9.17 7.69 -36.24
C CYS A 693 -9.82 6.74 -37.28
N PRO A 694 -11.17 6.73 -37.45
CA PRO A 694 -11.85 5.87 -38.41
C PRO A 694 -11.95 6.46 -39.82
N LYS A 695 -11.53 7.72 -40.07
CA LYS A 695 -11.59 8.32 -41.41
C LYS A 695 -10.80 7.48 -42.42
N ALA A 696 -11.47 7.08 -43.50
CA ALA A 696 -10.81 6.55 -44.70
C ALA A 696 -10.39 7.69 -45.63
N ASP A 697 -9.28 7.50 -46.34
CA ASP A 697 -8.94 8.32 -47.51
C ASP A 697 -9.70 7.87 -48.77
N ALA A 698 -9.51 8.59 -49.88
CA ALA A 698 -10.16 8.29 -51.17
C ALA A 698 -9.76 6.93 -51.78
N THR A 699 -8.78 6.22 -51.23
CA THR A 699 -8.41 4.85 -51.61
C THR A 699 -9.07 3.78 -50.71
N GLY A 700 -9.91 4.19 -49.77
CA GLY A 700 -10.54 3.32 -48.77
C GLY A 700 -9.63 2.97 -47.59
N LYS A 701 -8.42 3.54 -47.52
CA LYS A 701 -7.45 3.26 -46.45
C LYS A 701 -7.80 4.05 -45.19
N ILE A 702 -8.16 3.33 -44.13
CA ILE A 702 -8.48 3.92 -42.82
C ILE A 702 -7.21 4.49 -42.17
N CYS A 703 -7.30 5.73 -41.68
CA CYS A 703 -6.21 6.48 -41.06
C CYS A 703 -5.58 5.75 -39.86
N LYS A 704 -6.40 5.18 -38.97
CA LYS A 704 -6.00 4.39 -37.77
C LYS A 704 -5.01 5.07 -36.81
N LYS A 705 -4.72 6.37 -36.95
CA LYS A 705 -3.90 7.10 -35.97
C LYS A 705 -4.61 7.10 -34.62
N ALA A 706 -3.99 6.48 -33.61
CA ALA A 706 -4.44 6.51 -32.23
C ALA A 706 -4.22 7.90 -31.63
N PHE A 707 -5.25 8.44 -30.96
CA PHE A 707 -5.21 9.78 -30.37
C PHE A 707 -4.41 9.77 -29.05
N SER A 708 -3.72 10.85 -28.71
CA SER A 708 -3.07 10.96 -27.39
C SER A 708 -4.10 11.03 -26.26
N LEU A 709 -3.70 10.64 -25.05
CA LEU A 709 -4.58 10.75 -23.87
C LEU A 709 -5.03 12.20 -23.64
N SER A 710 -4.19 13.19 -23.94
CA SER A 710 -4.53 14.61 -23.84
C SER A 710 -5.68 14.98 -24.78
N GLU A 711 -5.61 14.58 -26.06
CA GLU A 711 -6.71 14.80 -27.03
C GLU A 711 -8.01 14.11 -26.60
N ILE A 712 -7.91 12.92 -26.01
CA ILE A 712 -9.07 12.18 -25.50
C ILE A 712 -9.64 12.85 -24.23
N GLN A 713 -8.79 13.37 -23.35
CA GLN A 713 -9.16 14.01 -22.08
C GLN A 713 -9.72 15.44 -22.27
N GLU A 714 -9.22 16.20 -23.24
CA GLU A 714 -9.66 17.58 -23.52
C GLU A 714 -11.08 17.63 -24.11
N HIS A 715 -11.55 16.52 -24.67
CA HIS A 715 -12.79 16.44 -25.46
C HIS A 715 -13.82 15.44 -24.90
N LEU A 716 -13.62 14.95 -23.67
CA LEU A 716 -14.58 14.07 -22.97
C LEU A 716 -15.00 14.64 -21.61
N PRO A 717 -16.24 14.36 -21.16
CA PRO A 717 -16.59 14.47 -19.75
C PRO A 717 -15.63 13.62 -18.90
N SER A 718 -15.10 14.18 -17.82
CA SER A 718 -14.04 13.53 -17.02
C SER A 718 -14.48 12.21 -16.36
N GLU A 719 -15.78 12.06 -16.09
CA GLU A 719 -16.42 10.80 -15.68
C GLU A 719 -16.26 9.73 -16.78
N THR A 720 -16.69 10.03 -18.01
CA THR A 720 -16.56 9.16 -19.19
C THR A 720 -15.11 8.86 -19.56
N PHE A 721 -14.18 9.79 -19.28
CA PHE A 721 -12.75 9.54 -19.44
C PHE A 721 -12.20 8.53 -18.43
N GLU A 722 -12.61 8.61 -17.16
CA GLU A 722 -12.25 7.61 -16.14
C GLU A 722 -12.88 6.24 -16.47
N ASP A 723 -14.15 6.19 -16.91
CA ASP A 723 -14.83 4.97 -17.38
C ASP A 723 -14.05 4.30 -18.54
N ILE A 724 -13.58 5.09 -19.50
CA ILE A 724 -12.80 4.63 -20.67
C ILE A 724 -11.47 3.99 -20.26
N LEU A 725 -10.76 4.57 -19.28
CA LEU A 725 -9.52 4.00 -18.77
C LEU A 725 -9.77 2.73 -17.95
N GLU A 726 -10.85 2.67 -17.16
CA GLU A 726 -11.24 1.46 -16.44
C GLU A 726 -11.66 0.34 -17.40
N LYS A 727 -12.40 0.63 -18.48
CA LYS A 727 -12.78 -0.37 -19.50
C LYS A 727 -11.60 -0.85 -20.34
N SER A 728 -10.63 0.02 -20.66
CA SER A 728 -9.38 -0.42 -21.28
C SER A 728 -8.56 -1.33 -20.35
N PHE A 729 -8.49 -0.99 -19.06
CA PHE A 729 -7.83 -1.83 -18.06
C PHE A 729 -8.51 -3.20 -17.89
N GLU A 730 -9.84 -3.24 -17.77
CA GLU A 730 -10.59 -4.51 -17.79
C GLU A 730 -10.30 -5.33 -19.05
N SER A 731 -10.41 -4.70 -20.22
CA SER A 731 -10.17 -5.32 -21.54
C SER A 731 -8.77 -5.92 -21.66
N TYR A 732 -7.76 -5.26 -21.09
CA TYR A 732 -6.39 -5.75 -21.00
C TYR A 732 -6.25 -6.92 -20.02
N ILE A 733 -6.74 -6.79 -18.79
CA ILE A 733 -6.61 -7.84 -17.75
C ILE A 733 -7.35 -9.12 -18.15
N THR A 734 -8.54 -9.03 -18.76
CA THR A 734 -9.28 -10.20 -19.25
C THR A 734 -8.56 -10.94 -20.38
N ARG A 735 -7.71 -10.24 -21.15
CA ARG A 735 -6.91 -10.83 -22.25
C ARG A 735 -5.55 -11.38 -21.77
N HIS A 736 -5.12 -11.09 -20.54
CA HIS A 736 -3.86 -11.56 -19.96
C HIS A 736 -4.05 -12.43 -18.68
N PRO A 737 -4.92 -13.47 -18.68
CA PRO A 737 -5.26 -14.25 -17.48
C PRO A 737 -4.13 -15.15 -16.93
N ALA A 738 -3.05 -15.29 -17.70
CA ALA A 738 -1.82 -15.98 -17.29
C ALA A 738 -0.87 -15.09 -16.47
N GLU A 739 -1.00 -13.76 -16.59
CA GLU A 739 -0.20 -12.77 -15.85
C GLU A 739 -0.97 -12.14 -14.70
N PHE A 740 -2.28 -11.94 -14.86
CA PHE A 740 -3.11 -11.19 -13.91
C PHE A 740 -4.43 -11.90 -13.61
N LYS A 741 -4.91 -11.79 -12.37
CA LYS A 741 -6.26 -12.24 -11.97
C LYS A 741 -6.93 -11.26 -11.02
N TYR A 742 -8.26 -11.25 -11.05
CA TYR A 742 -9.09 -10.50 -10.11
C TYR A 742 -9.18 -11.20 -8.76
N CYS A 743 -9.29 -10.41 -7.69
CA CYS A 743 -9.63 -10.88 -6.36
C CYS A 743 -11.05 -11.48 -6.35
N GLU A 744 -11.16 -12.74 -5.93
CA GLU A 744 -12.41 -13.54 -5.91
C GLU A 744 -13.55 -12.96 -5.05
N THR A 745 -13.30 -11.92 -4.25
CA THR A 745 -14.33 -11.27 -3.45
C THR A 745 -15.30 -10.52 -4.38
N PRO A 746 -16.63 -10.73 -4.29
CA PRO A 746 -17.60 -10.01 -5.10
C PRO A 746 -17.44 -8.49 -5.00
N ASP A 747 -17.71 -7.78 -6.10
CA ASP A 747 -17.61 -6.32 -6.26
C ASP A 747 -16.26 -5.72 -5.84
N CYS A 748 -15.20 -6.54 -5.78
CA CYS A 748 -13.90 -6.09 -5.29
C CYS A 748 -13.14 -5.25 -6.34
N GLY A 749 -13.03 -5.75 -7.57
CA GLY A 749 -12.33 -5.09 -8.68
C GLY A 749 -10.79 -5.01 -8.54
N GLN A 750 -10.23 -5.47 -7.42
CA GLN A 750 -8.77 -5.51 -7.23
C GLN A 750 -8.14 -6.63 -8.06
N VAL A 751 -6.96 -6.39 -8.61
CA VAL A 751 -6.18 -7.31 -9.45
C VAL A 751 -4.88 -7.68 -8.74
N TYR A 752 -4.28 -8.82 -9.09
CA TYR A 752 -2.96 -9.25 -8.63
C TYR A 752 -2.20 -10.02 -9.72
N ARG A 753 -0.87 -10.09 -9.63
CA ARG A 753 -0.06 -10.93 -10.52
C ARG A 753 -0.16 -12.40 -10.16
N VAL A 754 -0.35 -13.22 -11.18
CA VAL A 754 -0.09 -14.67 -11.15
C VAL A 754 1.41 -14.89 -10.88
N THR A 755 1.75 -15.95 -10.13
CA THR A 755 3.14 -16.38 -9.95
C THR A 755 3.34 -17.73 -10.62
N SER A 756 4.33 -17.82 -11.49
CA SER A 756 4.67 -19.03 -12.23
C SER A 756 4.97 -20.21 -11.29
N HIS A 757 4.47 -21.40 -11.63
CA HIS A 757 4.56 -22.63 -10.81
C HIS A 757 5.99 -23.11 -10.49
N GLY A 758 7.02 -22.51 -11.10
CA GLY A 758 8.44 -22.78 -10.83
C GLY A 758 9.11 -21.79 -9.86
N SER A 759 8.39 -20.80 -9.30
CA SER A 759 8.99 -19.81 -8.39
C SER A 759 9.48 -20.45 -7.08
N GLU A 760 10.75 -20.23 -6.73
CA GLU A 760 11.31 -20.55 -5.41
C GLU A 760 10.65 -19.74 -4.28
N HIS A 761 9.92 -18.68 -4.61
CA HIS A 761 9.25 -17.78 -3.68
C HIS A 761 7.76 -17.71 -4.05
N PRO A 762 6.94 -18.68 -3.60
CA PRO A 762 5.50 -18.65 -3.78
C PRO A 762 4.90 -17.51 -2.95
N SER A 763 4.14 -16.62 -3.61
CA SER A 763 3.62 -15.39 -2.98
C SER A 763 2.17 -15.55 -2.49
N ILE A 764 1.78 -14.63 -1.60
CA ILE A 764 0.40 -14.42 -1.16
C ILE A 764 0.04 -12.98 -1.53
N PHE A 765 -0.96 -12.82 -2.38
CA PHE A 765 -1.62 -11.55 -2.58
C PHE A 765 -2.59 -11.30 -1.42
N THR A 766 -2.46 -10.18 -0.73
CA THR A 766 -3.47 -9.70 0.21
C THR A 766 -4.17 -8.48 -0.37
N CYS A 767 -5.48 -8.60 -0.53
CA CYS A 767 -6.28 -7.60 -1.21
C CYS A 767 -6.35 -6.27 -0.42
N LYS A 768 -5.89 -5.16 -1.02
CA LYS A 768 -6.00 -3.82 -0.42
C LYS A 768 -7.45 -3.41 -0.12
N LYS A 769 -8.44 -3.91 -0.86
CA LYS A 769 -9.85 -3.57 -0.62
C LYS A 769 -10.44 -4.35 0.55
N CYS A 770 -10.38 -5.68 0.51
CA CYS A 770 -11.12 -6.57 1.42
C CYS A 770 -10.27 -7.40 2.40
N LEU A 771 -8.94 -7.25 2.42
CA LEU A 771 -7.98 -8.04 3.20
C LEU A 771 -8.04 -9.57 2.99
N LYS A 772 -8.79 -10.08 2.00
CA LYS A 772 -8.73 -11.49 1.60
C LYS A 772 -7.31 -11.81 1.08
N SER A 773 -6.72 -12.86 1.63
CA SER A 773 -5.43 -13.38 1.20
C SER A 773 -5.61 -14.56 0.25
N THR A 774 -4.87 -14.54 -0.85
CA THR A 774 -5.00 -15.44 -1.99
C THR A 774 -3.60 -15.88 -2.42
N CYS A 775 -3.35 -17.19 -2.55
CA CYS A 775 -2.04 -17.63 -3.05
C CYS A 775 -1.92 -17.36 -4.55
N THR A 776 -0.82 -16.76 -5.00
CA THR A 776 -0.66 -16.33 -6.39
C THR A 776 -0.44 -17.47 -7.39
N ILE A 777 -0.28 -18.72 -6.91
CA ILE A 777 -0.04 -19.94 -7.71
C ILE A 777 -1.31 -20.77 -7.91
N CYS A 778 -2.04 -21.13 -6.83
CA CYS A 778 -3.30 -21.88 -6.92
C CYS A 778 -4.55 -20.98 -7.03
N HIS A 779 -4.40 -19.68 -6.73
CA HIS A 779 -5.45 -18.66 -6.75
C HIS A 779 -6.57 -18.79 -5.71
N THR A 780 -6.49 -19.78 -4.83
CA THR A 780 -7.45 -19.98 -3.75
C THR A 780 -6.97 -19.37 -2.44
N SER A 781 -7.89 -19.22 -1.49
CA SER A 781 -7.59 -18.66 -0.16
C SER A 781 -7.14 -19.77 0.78
N HIS A 782 -5.96 -19.61 1.39
CA HIS A 782 -5.37 -20.60 2.29
C HIS A 782 -4.97 -19.93 3.63
N PRO A 783 -5.19 -20.57 4.79
CA PRO A 783 -5.16 -19.92 6.11
C PRO A 783 -3.76 -19.65 6.69
N GLY A 784 -2.74 -19.36 5.86
CA GLY A 784 -1.50 -18.75 6.33
C GLY A 784 -0.18 -19.20 5.71
N LYS A 785 -0.17 -20.13 4.75
CA LYS A 785 1.04 -20.48 3.98
C LYS A 785 0.79 -20.38 2.48
N PRO A 786 1.80 -19.97 1.68
CA PRO A 786 1.76 -20.22 0.23
C PRO A 786 1.80 -21.73 -0.02
N CYS A 787 1.33 -22.18 -1.18
CA CYS A 787 1.52 -23.58 -1.59
C CYS A 787 3.02 -23.88 -1.71
N THR A 788 3.50 -24.91 -1.02
CA THR A 788 4.80 -25.50 -1.38
C THR A 788 4.67 -26.22 -2.73
N LYS A 789 5.81 -26.48 -3.36
CA LYS A 789 5.85 -27.25 -4.61
C LYS A 789 5.23 -28.64 -4.42
N GLU A 790 5.48 -29.32 -3.28
CA GLU A 790 4.86 -30.63 -3.02
C GLU A 790 3.34 -30.53 -2.82
N CYS A 791 2.84 -29.50 -2.14
CA CYS A 791 1.40 -29.28 -2.00
C CYS A 791 0.73 -29.04 -3.36
N TYR A 792 1.36 -28.26 -4.24
CA TYR A 792 0.85 -28.03 -5.60
C TYR A 792 0.90 -29.31 -6.45
N ASP A 793 2.02 -30.03 -6.45
CA ASP A 793 2.15 -31.29 -7.20
C ASP A 793 1.20 -32.38 -6.68
N HIS A 794 0.90 -32.41 -5.37
CA HIS A 794 -0.14 -33.26 -4.78
C HIS A 794 -1.55 -32.88 -5.26
N MET A 795 -1.93 -31.60 -5.14
CA MET A 795 -3.22 -31.09 -5.63
C MET A 795 -3.39 -31.34 -7.14
N ARG A 796 -2.33 -31.16 -7.93
CA ARG A 796 -2.33 -31.42 -9.38
C ARG A 796 -2.50 -32.90 -9.71
N ARG A 797 -1.91 -33.81 -8.93
CA ARG A 797 -2.07 -35.28 -9.11
C ARG A 797 -3.46 -35.79 -8.74
N ILE A 798 -4.11 -35.22 -7.73
CA ILE A 798 -5.42 -35.68 -7.24
C ILE A 798 -6.60 -34.96 -7.92
N HIS A 799 -6.47 -33.65 -8.20
CA HIS A 799 -7.55 -32.81 -8.73
C HIS A 799 -7.30 -32.32 -10.17
N GLY A 800 -6.36 -32.95 -10.90
CA GLY A 800 -6.10 -32.68 -12.32
C GLY A 800 -5.43 -31.33 -12.65
N GLY A 801 -5.18 -30.48 -11.64
CA GLY A 801 -4.54 -29.17 -11.84
C GLY A 801 -5.49 -28.04 -12.27
N ILE A 802 -6.80 -28.28 -12.25
CA ILE A 802 -7.82 -27.22 -12.35
C ILE A 802 -8.06 -26.69 -10.93
N GLY A 803 -8.15 -25.36 -10.77
CA GLY A 803 -8.34 -24.74 -9.46
C GLY A 803 -9.73 -25.01 -8.86
N ILE A 804 -9.75 -25.39 -7.58
CA ILE A 804 -10.91 -25.53 -6.68
C ILE A 804 -10.51 -24.96 -5.32
#